data_AF-A0A5N5PDV2-F1
#
_entry.id   AF-A0A5N5PDV2-F1
#
_cell.length_a   1.000
_cell.length_b   1.000
_cell.length_c   1.000
_cell.angle_alpha   90.00
_cell.angle_beta   90.00
_cell.angle_gamma   90.00
#
_symmetry.space_group_name_H-M   'P 1'
#
loop_
_entity.id
_entity.type
_entity.pdbx_description
1 polymer ?
#
loop_
_entity_poly.entity_id
_entity_poly.type
_entity_poly.pdbx_seq_one_letter_code
_entity_poly.pdbx_strand_id
1 'polypeptide(L)'
;MLDDTMNASITQIGHELDSSWNGPAWKFDMSRADMFGVPHQRYNTYAAPLQLLLYLDVGELATTAKDRADDFETPMCNKYLQKPDEWLLEQGLEPAKLGLRNQSDVKINLDSPQTADPNETELKLQDNAPEENPDFVVTEERNGWKGYVEWEDYPEKKDKAHKRFKRYKFPPPPEFQLGPMPPTNPVLEGVRWKLWHKAIGGALEDEKHHGMLHLLQFPYNGEPPKGLLIESPITPNGLHFVRNHGGIPDIDPQKFDLRLDGLVANPQKLTLADLQNESKFPRVTKLVTIQCSGSRRFEQIQEFGGEGDEMINAPWAEGAISTAKWTGVSLKKVIKCCGGLKDGGKHLEFYGAETYFKSGELMNYVVSVPWSKVKANEVLLAWEMNDTPLPRIHRFPLRAVVMGYIGARSVKWLYRVKAIAEPSRAPVQAREYLYTIKYNLPPSLYSVLEIPPTTMPSTDPGDLHGWSAVPLDLKILLNGKPYISEPQPIRVDDIKFPIDDPIVAKVNDYAKENLSGPTFNHCMRVFYYCAPPCSQSLLPMLPQRPAPYRLTDYPTPDAAMAILTQQFPTQAALLSPSTLALACLLHDVGLTPANMRSTRLSFEYHGAFLALDLVGAKLGGEPAQAEAVAEAIIRHTDIGTSGQITFLGQLLQVATIHDNVGDHAALVHEDTRRDVNGRFSRRGWNRCFGDTIGEELRLKPWAHLTFLGDFAGKMLENKLAEGYE
;
A
#
# COMPACT_ATOMS: atom_id res chain seq x y z
N MET A 1 38.75 -7.50 35.73
CA MET A 1 40.09 -7.36 35.14
C MET A 1 40.02 -7.91 33.73
N LEU A 2 40.45 -7.09 32.77
CA LEU A 2 40.56 -7.30 31.32
C LEU A 2 39.24 -7.24 30.54
N ASP A 3 39.08 -6.51 29.44
CA ASP A 3 39.71 -5.33 28.78
C ASP A 3 38.97 -5.28 27.41
N ASP A 4 38.33 -4.20 26.93
CA ASP A 4 38.86 -2.89 26.48
C ASP A 4 39.86 -2.88 25.30
N THR A 5 39.80 -3.84 24.38
CA THR A 5 40.64 -3.80 23.14
C THR A 5 39.94 -4.00 21.78
N MET A 6 38.61 -3.97 21.67
CA MET A 6 37.93 -4.10 20.35
C MET A 6 37.38 -2.80 19.75
N ASN A 7 37.60 -1.63 20.37
CA ASN A 7 37.17 -0.33 19.85
C ASN A 7 38.26 0.46 19.11
N ALA A 8 39.47 -0.08 18.94
CA ALA A 8 40.60 0.65 18.32
C ALA A 8 40.89 0.29 16.85
N SER A 9 40.27 -0.74 16.27
CA SER A 9 40.70 -1.29 14.97
C SER A 9 39.86 -0.85 13.75
N ILE A 10 38.72 -0.19 13.95
CA ILE A 10 37.85 0.23 12.82
C ILE A 10 38.20 1.64 12.32
N THR A 11 38.91 2.45 13.12
CA THR A 11 39.24 3.83 12.77
C THR A 11 40.45 3.96 11.83
N GLN A 12 41.16 2.88 11.51
CA GLN A 12 42.41 2.94 10.73
C GLN A 12 42.30 2.48 9.26
N ILE A 13 41.14 1.99 8.79
CA ILE A 13 40.96 1.58 7.37
C ILE A 13 40.27 2.68 6.53
N GLY A 14 39.70 3.71 7.17
CA GLY A 14 39.06 4.83 6.48
C GLY A 14 40.01 5.88 5.89
N HIS A 15 41.33 5.76 6.08
CA HIS A 15 42.28 6.82 5.73
C HIS A 15 43.32 6.47 4.64
N GLU A 16 43.26 5.29 4.00
CA GLU A 16 44.25 4.91 2.96
C GLU A 16 43.70 4.50 1.58
N LEU A 17 42.41 4.69 1.28
CA LEU A 17 41.85 4.32 -0.04
C LEU A 17 41.17 5.45 -0.82
N ASP A 18 41.55 6.71 -0.60
CA ASP A 18 41.05 7.86 -1.41
C ASP A 18 42.16 8.58 -2.20
N SER A 19 43.16 7.84 -2.67
CA SER A 19 44.19 8.40 -3.55
C SER A 19 44.59 7.43 -4.65
N SER A 20 43.68 7.10 -5.55
CA SER A 20 43.93 6.98 -7.00
C SER A 20 42.81 6.23 -7.70
N TRP A 21 41.89 6.95 -8.36
CA TRP A 21 41.43 6.57 -9.70
C TRP A 21 40.59 7.70 -10.34
N ASN A 22 41.10 8.22 -11.46
CA ASN A 22 40.51 9.26 -12.31
C ASN A 22 39.95 8.60 -13.58
N GLY A 23 38.66 8.80 -13.92
CA GLY A 23 38.12 8.46 -15.25
C GLY A 23 36.58 8.48 -15.37
N PRO A 24 35.97 9.00 -16.46
CA PRO A 24 34.58 9.44 -16.48
C PRO A 24 33.59 8.38 -17.05
N ALA A 25 32.43 8.21 -16.41
CA ALA A 25 31.31 7.41 -16.91
C ALA A 25 30.03 8.26 -17.04
N TRP A 26 29.22 7.91 -18.03
CA TRP A 26 28.20 8.73 -18.66
C TRP A 26 26.85 8.71 -17.90
N LYS A 27 26.22 9.88 -17.77
CA LYS A 27 24.83 10.07 -17.28
C LYS A 27 23.81 9.51 -18.28
N PHE A 28 22.82 8.75 -17.79
CA PHE A 28 21.54 8.52 -18.47
C PHE A 28 20.46 9.37 -17.79
N ASP A 29 19.68 10.07 -18.62
CA ASP A 29 18.61 11.02 -18.31
C ASP A 29 17.30 10.29 -17.96
N MET A 30 16.69 10.68 -16.83
CA MET A 30 15.43 10.13 -16.29
C MET A 30 14.20 11.04 -16.54
N SER A 31 14.29 12.05 -17.40
CA SER A 31 13.13 12.89 -17.74
C SER A 31 12.32 12.30 -18.91
N ARG A 32 11.43 11.34 -18.59
CA ARG A 32 10.17 10.97 -19.30
C ARG A 32 9.81 9.50 -19.08
N ALA A 33 9.11 9.25 -17.99
CA ALA A 33 8.06 8.24 -17.92
C ALA A 33 7.17 8.60 -16.74
N ASP A 34 6.05 9.24 -17.06
CA ASP A 34 4.91 9.40 -16.18
C ASP A 34 4.42 8.06 -15.64
N MET A 35 3.76 8.19 -14.49
CA MET A 35 2.89 7.24 -13.79
C MET A 35 3.55 6.27 -12.80
N PHE A 36 3.29 6.60 -11.52
CA PHE A 36 3.32 5.78 -10.29
C PHE A 36 4.69 5.56 -9.61
N GLY A 37 4.98 6.41 -8.63
CA GLY A 37 6.07 6.21 -7.66
C GLY A 37 5.73 6.84 -6.31
N VAL A 38 5.43 6.00 -5.31
CA VAL A 38 5.38 6.36 -3.88
C VAL A 38 6.31 5.40 -3.12
N PRO A 39 7.26 5.87 -2.28
CA PRO A 39 8.12 5.00 -1.46
C PRO A 39 7.59 4.80 -0.01
N HIS A 40 7.80 3.57 0.49
CA HIS A 40 7.49 3.01 1.82
C HIS A 40 8.17 3.71 3.03
N GLN A 41 7.47 3.82 4.18
CA GLN A 41 8.00 3.45 5.52
C GLN A 41 6.98 3.55 6.68
N ARG A 42 7.01 2.53 7.57
CA ARG A 42 6.41 2.39 8.92
C ARG A 42 5.09 1.61 9.09
N TYR A 43 5.16 0.28 8.94
CA TYR A 43 5.20 -0.59 10.13
C TYR A 43 6.34 -1.57 9.94
N ASN A 44 7.34 -1.48 10.81
CA ASN A 44 8.43 -2.44 10.86
C ASN A 44 8.85 -2.62 12.32
N THR A 45 8.09 -3.44 13.03
CA THR A 45 8.59 -4.04 14.28
C THR A 45 8.47 -5.56 14.30
N TYR A 46 7.93 -6.20 13.25
CA TYR A 46 7.98 -7.67 13.11
C TYR A 46 8.05 -8.12 11.64
N ALA A 47 8.97 -7.57 10.82
CA ALA A 47 9.37 -8.14 9.51
C ALA A 47 10.57 -7.41 8.85
N ALA A 48 11.38 -6.69 9.63
CA ALA A 48 12.38 -5.75 9.09
C ALA A 48 13.42 -6.32 8.09
N PRO A 49 13.74 -7.62 8.05
CA PRO A 49 14.65 -8.13 7.02
C PRO A 49 14.04 -8.29 5.61
N LEU A 50 12.71 -8.44 5.46
CA LEU A 50 12.10 -8.87 4.18
C LEU A 50 11.77 -7.74 3.20
N GLN A 51 11.48 -6.53 3.72
CA GLN A 51 11.01 -5.40 2.90
C GLN A 51 12.13 -4.63 2.18
N LEU A 52 13.40 -4.81 2.58
CA LEU A 52 14.53 -4.12 1.97
C LEU A 52 15.05 -4.77 0.67
N LEU A 53 14.42 -5.86 0.20
CA LEU A 53 14.89 -6.65 -0.94
C LEU A 53 14.13 -6.39 -2.25
N LEU A 54 13.39 -5.30 -2.35
CA LEU A 54 12.63 -4.98 -3.56
C LEU A 54 13.51 -4.61 -4.75
N TYR A 55 14.75 -4.16 -4.54
CA TYR A 55 15.74 -3.97 -5.60
C TYR A 55 17.17 -4.02 -5.02
N LEU A 56 17.88 -5.12 -5.23
CA LEU A 56 19.34 -5.15 -5.14
C LEU A 56 19.90 -5.85 -6.38
N ASP A 57 20.85 -5.20 -7.05
CA ASP A 57 21.72 -5.88 -8.00
C ASP A 57 22.71 -6.74 -7.20
N VAL A 58 22.93 -7.98 -7.63
CA VAL A 58 23.55 -9.05 -6.82
C VAL A 58 25.08 -8.92 -6.78
N GLY A 59 25.59 -7.70 -6.54
CA GLY A 59 27.02 -7.39 -6.47
C GLY A 59 27.64 -7.46 -5.06
N GLU A 60 26.87 -7.15 -4.01
CA GLU A 60 27.47 -6.91 -2.66
C GLU A 60 27.00 -7.86 -1.54
N LEU A 61 26.11 -8.82 -1.80
CA LEU A 61 25.69 -9.82 -0.80
C LEU A 61 26.40 -11.18 -0.94
N ALA A 62 27.48 -11.25 -1.72
CA ALA A 62 28.05 -12.50 -2.22
C ALA A 62 29.10 -13.19 -1.31
N THR A 63 29.38 -12.74 -0.09
CA THR A 63 30.47 -13.30 0.71
C THR A 63 30.10 -13.97 2.04
N THR A 64 28.82 -14.04 2.41
CA THR A 64 28.40 -14.74 3.66
C THR A 64 27.39 -15.88 3.47
N ALA A 65 26.92 -16.13 2.24
CA ALA A 65 25.94 -17.20 1.96
C ALA A 65 26.56 -18.49 1.41
N LYS A 66 27.88 -18.56 1.21
CA LYS A 66 28.54 -19.72 0.59
C LYS A 66 28.73 -20.90 1.54
N ASP A 67 28.76 -20.65 2.85
CA ASP A 67 29.10 -21.67 3.85
C ASP A 67 27.88 -22.31 4.54
N ARG A 68 26.66 -22.15 4.00
CA ARG A 68 25.43 -22.80 4.54
C ARG A 68 24.53 -23.47 3.50
N ALA A 69 24.99 -23.63 2.27
CA ALA A 69 24.21 -24.30 1.22
C ALA A 69 24.29 -25.84 1.28
N ASP A 70 25.34 -26.39 1.92
CA ASP A 70 25.64 -27.82 1.86
C ASP A 70 25.11 -28.66 3.06
N ASP A 71 24.46 -28.07 4.06
CA ASP A 71 24.07 -28.77 5.31
C ASP A 71 22.60 -29.22 5.43
N PHE A 72 21.77 -29.03 4.40
CA PHE A 72 20.32 -29.30 4.49
C PHE A 72 19.85 -30.65 3.91
N GLU A 73 20.72 -31.67 3.88
CA GLU A 73 20.27 -33.07 3.87
C GLU A 73 19.98 -33.62 5.29
N THR A 74 20.11 -32.79 6.33
CA THR A 74 19.74 -33.16 7.71
C THR A 74 18.32 -32.68 8.03
N PRO A 75 17.45 -33.48 8.69
CA PRO A 75 16.03 -33.16 8.78
C PRO A 75 15.79 -31.97 9.74
N MET A 76 15.30 -30.85 9.20
CA MET A 76 14.58 -29.81 9.96
C MET A 76 13.22 -30.33 10.50
N CYS A 77 13.15 -31.61 10.88
CA CYS A 77 11.91 -32.37 11.05
C CYS A 77 11.30 -32.28 12.47
N ASN A 78 12.02 -31.75 13.48
CA ASN A 78 11.58 -31.89 14.87
C ASN A 78 11.48 -30.59 15.70
N LYS A 79 11.56 -29.39 15.10
CA LYS A 79 11.54 -28.13 15.89
C LYS A 79 10.30 -27.24 15.76
N TYR A 80 9.42 -27.46 14.79
CA TYR A 80 8.19 -26.67 14.64
C TYR A 80 6.99 -27.60 14.44
N LEU A 81 6.42 -28.06 15.57
CA LEU A 81 5.03 -28.52 15.60
C LEU A 81 4.16 -27.29 15.76
N GLN A 82 3.24 -27.05 14.82
CA GLN A 82 2.31 -25.93 14.93
C GLN A 82 1.53 -26.06 16.24
N LYS A 83 1.52 -24.99 17.04
CA LYS A 83 0.72 -25.01 18.26
C LYS A 83 -0.76 -24.91 17.89
N PRO A 84 -1.69 -25.55 18.63
CA PRO A 84 -3.12 -25.50 18.31
C PRO A 84 -3.71 -24.08 18.18
N ASP A 85 -3.10 -23.11 18.86
CA ASP A 85 -3.49 -21.69 18.90
C ASP A 85 -2.71 -20.79 17.92
N GLU A 86 -1.72 -21.31 17.20
CA GLU A 86 -0.92 -20.54 16.23
C GLU A 86 -1.82 -19.89 15.17
N TRP A 87 -2.86 -20.60 14.72
CA TRP A 87 -3.90 -20.06 13.85
C TRP A 87 -4.61 -18.80 14.41
N LEU A 88 -4.87 -18.73 15.72
CA LEU A 88 -5.52 -17.57 16.36
C LEU A 88 -4.53 -16.42 16.58
N LEU A 89 -3.27 -16.75 16.89
CA LEU A 89 -2.20 -15.77 17.08
C LEU A 89 -1.85 -15.06 15.76
N GLU A 90 -1.80 -15.82 14.67
CA GLU A 90 -1.59 -15.32 13.31
C GLU A 90 -2.73 -14.40 12.81
N GLN A 91 -3.87 -14.40 13.51
CA GLN A 91 -5.04 -13.54 13.27
C GLN A 91 -5.08 -12.28 14.14
N GLY A 92 -4.11 -12.09 15.05
CA GLY A 92 -4.04 -10.89 15.90
C GLY A 92 -4.98 -10.89 17.12
N LEU A 93 -5.41 -12.05 17.62
CA LEU A 93 -6.33 -12.15 18.76
C LEU A 93 -5.59 -12.36 20.11
N GLU A 94 -5.46 -11.31 20.94
CA GLU A 94 -5.32 -11.43 22.40
C GLU A 94 -6.69 -11.25 23.09
N PRO A 95 -6.97 -11.94 24.23
CA PRO A 95 -8.25 -11.84 24.97
C PRO A 95 -8.36 -10.56 25.82
N ALA A 96 -8.04 -9.39 25.25
CA ALA A 96 -8.13 -8.10 25.92
C ALA A 96 -9.13 -7.17 25.19
N LYS A 97 -10.37 -7.21 25.67
CA LYS A 97 -11.44 -6.20 25.50
C LYS A 97 -11.64 -5.64 24.09
N LEU A 98 -12.29 -6.43 23.24
CA LEU A 98 -13.14 -5.89 22.17
C LEU A 98 -14.37 -5.23 22.81
N GLY A 99 -14.52 -3.91 22.60
CA GLY A 99 -15.79 -3.23 22.84
C GLY A 99 -16.81 -3.74 21.84
N LEU A 100 -17.75 -4.56 22.31
CA LEU A 100 -18.88 -5.07 21.53
C LEU A 100 -19.65 -3.88 20.91
N ARG A 101 -19.51 -3.65 19.61
CA ARG A 101 -20.45 -2.83 18.85
C ARG A 101 -21.73 -3.64 18.68
N ASN A 102 -22.83 -3.06 19.14
CA ASN A 102 -24.16 -3.62 18.98
C ASN A 102 -24.53 -3.67 17.48
N GLN A 103 -24.59 -4.87 16.91
CA GLN A 103 -24.93 -5.14 15.51
C GLN A 103 -26.44 -5.44 15.30
N SER A 104 -27.32 -5.03 16.23
CA SER A 104 -28.77 -5.30 16.18
C SER A 104 -29.46 -4.89 14.88
N ASP A 105 -28.91 -3.90 14.17
CA ASP A 105 -29.60 -3.26 13.05
C ASP A 105 -29.08 -3.71 11.67
N VAL A 106 -28.04 -4.56 11.63
CA VAL A 106 -27.56 -5.14 10.37
C VAL A 106 -28.42 -6.36 10.05
N LYS A 107 -29.38 -6.20 9.14
CA LYS A 107 -30.03 -7.36 8.50
C LYS A 107 -29.05 -8.00 7.52
N ILE A 108 -28.19 -8.87 8.02
CA ILE A 108 -27.48 -9.86 7.21
C ILE A 108 -28.55 -10.79 6.64
N ASN A 109 -28.48 -11.09 5.34
CA ASN A 109 -29.33 -12.13 4.79
C ASN A 109 -28.91 -13.47 5.42
N LEU A 110 -29.72 -13.94 6.38
CA LEU A 110 -29.53 -15.20 7.10
C LEU A 110 -30.30 -16.36 6.44
N ASP A 111 -30.89 -16.16 5.26
CA ASP A 111 -31.40 -17.28 4.46
C ASP A 111 -30.25 -18.27 4.30
N SER A 112 -30.45 -19.46 4.87
CA SER A 112 -29.41 -20.34 5.43
C SER A 112 -28.09 -20.31 4.66
N PRO A 113 -26.94 -20.12 5.33
CA PRO A 113 -25.65 -20.27 4.68
C PRO A 113 -25.61 -21.70 4.13
N GLN A 114 -25.67 -21.82 2.80
CA GLN A 114 -25.55 -23.14 2.20
C GLN A 114 -24.09 -23.56 2.39
N THR A 115 -23.82 -24.36 3.42
CA THR A 115 -22.54 -25.01 3.62
C THR A 115 -22.53 -26.27 2.78
N ALA A 116 -21.51 -26.49 1.97
CA ALA A 116 -21.32 -27.79 1.31
C ALA A 116 -21.16 -28.86 2.40
N ASP A 117 -21.80 -30.02 2.23
CA ASP A 117 -21.60 -31.16 3.13
C ASP A 117 -20.20 -31.74 2.84
N PRO A 118 -19.28 -31.79 3.81
CA PRO A 118 -17.95 -32.38 3.60
C PRO A 118 -17.99 -33.85 3.17
N ASN A 119 -19.11 -34.55 3.39
CA ASN A 119 -19.31 -35.91 2.90
C ASN A 119 -19.80 -35.98 1.44
N GLU A 120 -20.08 -34.84 0.79
CA GLU A 120 -20.53 -34.76 -0.60
C GLU A 120 -19.38 -34.96 -1.58
N THR A 121 -19.00 -36.23 -1.78
CA THR A 121 -17.87 -36.65 -2.64
C THR A 121 -18.29 -37.14 -4.03
N GLU A 122 -19.59 -37.18 -4.29
CA GLU A 122 -20.19 -37.70 -5.53
C GLU A 122 -20.75 -36.59 -6.44
N LEU A 123 -20.57 -36.77 -7.75
CA LEU A 123 -21.15 -35.88 -8.76
C LEU A 123 -22.64 -36.18 -8.92
N LYS A 124 -23.49 -35.21 -8.54
CA LYS A 124 -24.95 -35.31 -8.70
C LYS A 124 -25.38 -34.68 -10.01
N LEU A 125 -26.26 -35.35 -10.76
CA LEU A 125 -26.85 -34.80 -11.98
C LEU A 125 -27.90 -33.73 -11.66
N GLN A 126 -28.10 -32.80 -12.59
CA GLN A 126 -29.25 -31.92 -12.60
C GLN A 126 -30.52 -32.72 -12.94
N ASP A 127 -31.67 -32.31 -12.41
CA ASP A 127 -32.94 -33.06 -12.53
C ASP A 127 -33.37 -33.25 -14.01
N ASN A 128 -32.91 -32.37 -14.90
CA ASN A 128 -33.10 -32.43 -16.35
C ASN A 128 -31.77 -32.52 -17.12
N ALA A 129 -30.76 -33.20 -16.57
CA ALA A 129 -29.45 -33.30 -17.23
C ALA A 129 -29.59 -33.99 -18.60
N PRO A 130 -29.11 -33.37 -19.70
CA PRO A 130 -29.12 -34.03 -21.01
C PRO A 130 -28.31 -35.32 -20.99
N GLU A 131 -28.62 -36.24 -21.91
CA GLU A 131 -27.89 -37.51 -22.07
C GLU A 131 -26.38 -37.28 -22.17
N GLU A 132 -25.62 -38.21 -21.58
CA GLU A 132 -24.16 -38.14 -21.61
C GLU A 132 -23.70 -38.23 -23.04
N ASN A 133 -22.83 -37.32 -23.46
CA ASN A 133 -22.09 -37.54 -24.70
C ASN A 133 -21.07 -38.67 -24.43
N PRO A 134 -21.29 -39.88 -24.97
CA PRO A 134 -20.43 -41.04 -24.70
C PRO A 134 -19.01 -40.86 -25.27
N ASP A 135 -18.83 -39.90 -26.19
CA ASP A 135 -17.56 -39.63 -26.86
C ASP A 135 -16.72 -38.51 -26.21
N PHE A 136 -17.16 -37.96 -25.07
CA PHE A 136 -16.39 -36.92 -24.38
C PHE A 136 -15.23 -37.53 -23.57
N VAL A 137 -14.04 -37.52 -24.17
CA VAL A 137 -12.78 -37.83 -23.49
C VAL A 137 -11.94 -36.55 -23.39
N VAL A 138 -11.48 -36.21 -22.19
CA VAL A 138 -10.48 -35.16 -22.01
C VAL A 138 -9.13 -35.73 -22.39
N THR A 139 -8.74 -35.55 -23.65
CA THR A 139 -7.43 -35.99 -24.15
C THR A 139 -6.40 -34.89 -23.97
N GLU A 140 -5.27 -35.19 -23.33
CA GLU A 140 -4.14 -34.26 -23.25
C GLU A 140 -3.46 -34.20 -24.63
N GLU A 141 -3.31 -32.99 -25.19
CA GLU A 141 -2.84 -32.84 -26.57
C GLU A 141 -1.32 -32.91 -26.70
N ARG A 142 -0.60 -32.53 -25.64
CA ARG A 142 0.85 -32.32 -25.70
C ARG A 142 1.58 -33.49 -25.05
N ASN A 143 2.39 -34.20 -25.85
CA ASN A 143 3.26 -35.24 -25.34
C ASN A 143 4.19 -34.70 -24.23
N GLY A 144 4.26 -35.39 -23.10
CA GLY A 144 5.03 -34.97 -21.93
C GLY A 144 4.34 -33.92 -21.05
N TRP A 145 3.07 -33.58 -21.32
CA TRP A 145 2.27 -32.68 -20.49
C TRP A 145 1.13 -33.49 -19.87
N LYS A 146 1.08 -33.58 -18.55
CA LYS A 146 0.00 -34.21 -17.78
C LYS A 146 -0.74 -33.17 -16.95
N GLY A 147 -2.05 -33.32 -16.80
CA GLY A 147 -2.92 -32.35 -16.12
C GLY A 147 -3.13 -31.04 -16.90
N TYR A 148 -2.70 -30.99 -18.16
CA TYR A 148 -2.89 -29.83 -19.05
C TYR A 148 -3.88 -30.16 -20.17
N VAL A 149 -4.79 -29.22 -20.41
CA VAL A 149 -5.68 -29.26 -21.56
C VAL A 149 -5.67 -27.88 -22.23
N GLU A 150 -5.51 -27.88 -23.55
CA GLU A 150 -5.39 -26.66 -24.34
C GLU A 150 -6.75 -26.07 -24.73
N TRP A 151 -7.51 -25.56 -23.76
CA TRP A 151 -8.89 -25.12 -23.99
C TRP A 151 -9.03 -24.00 -25.05
N GLU A 152 -8.02 -23.15 -25.17
CA GLU A 152 -8.09 -21.94 -26.00
C GLU A 152 -7.90 -22.19 -27.50
N ASP A 153 -7.16 -23.24 -27.89
CA ASP A 153 -6.99 -23.60 -29.31
C ASP A 153 -8.03 -24.66 -29.77
N TYR A 154 -8.80 -25.26 -28.85
CA TYR A 154 -9.85 -26.27 -29.14
C TYR A 154 -11.25 -25.84 -28.64
N PRO A 155 -11.89 -24.82 -29.25
CA PRO A 155 -13.16 -24.27 -28.77
C PRO A 155 -14.32 -25.28 -28.78
N GLU A 156 -14.35 -26.23 -29.73
CA GLU A 156 -15.37 -27.29 -29.75
C GLU A 156 -15.24 -28.25 -28.56
N LYS A 157 -14.00 -28.57 -28.16
CA LYS A 157 -13.72 -29.40 -26.98
C LYS A 157 -14.11 -28.64 -25.70
N LYS A 158 -13.76 -27.36 -25.63
CA LYS A 158 -14.16 -26.45 -24.54
C LYS A 158 -15.68 -26.37 -24.41
N ASP A 159 -16.42 -26.24 -25.52
CA ASP A 159 -17.88 -26.25 -25.54
C ASP A 159 -18.47 -27.59 -25.09
N LYS A 160 -17.93 -28.72 -25.57
CA LYS A 160 -18.33 -30.06 -25.07
C LYS A 160 -18.07 -30.22 -23.57
N ALA A 161 -16.95 -29.72 -23.08
CA ALA A 161 -16.60 -29.73 -21.67
C ALA A 161 -17.56 -28.85 -20.85
N HIS A 162 -17.90 -27.64 -21.32
CA HIS A 162 -18.92 -26.78 -20.70
C HIS A 162 -20.30 -27.44 -20.68
N LYS A 163 -20.71 -28.09 -21.78
CA LYS A 163 -21.98 -28.83 -21.85
C LYS A 163 -22.02 -29.99 -20.86
N ARG A 164 -20.94 -30.78 -20.77
CA ARG A 164 -20.81 -31.84 -19.77
C ARG A 164 -20.84 -31.27 -18.35
N PHE A 165 -20.13 -30.18 -18.12
CA PHE A 165 -20.05 -29.51 -16.83
C PHE A 165 -21.43 -29.06 -16.33
N LYS A 166 -22.24 -28.45 -17.21
CA LYS A 166 -23.61 -28.01 -16.91
C LYS A 166 -24.59 -29.14 -16.58
N ARG A 167 -24.22 -30.41 -16.74
CA ARG A 167 -25.05 -31.56 -16.34
C ARG A 167 -25.05 -31.79 -14.84
N TYR A 168 -24.05 -31.29 -14.11
CA TYR A 168 -23.87 -31.59 -12.70
C TYR A 168 -24.37 -30.44 -11.81
N LYS A 169 -24.88 -30.79 -10.62
CA LYS A 169 -25.10 -29.86 -9.52
C LYS A 169 -23.80 -29.78 -8.72
N PHE A 170 -23.35 -28.56 -8.43
CA PHE A 170 -22.17 -28.33 -7.59
C PHE A 170 -22.61 -27.71 -6.26
N PRO A 171 -21.95 -28.06 -5.14
CA PRO A 171 -22.18 -27.40 -3.86
C PRO A 171 -21.95 -25.89 -3.98
N PRO A 172 -22.62 -25.05 -3.18
CA PRO A 172 -22.48 -23.58 -3.17
C PRO A 172 -21.02 -23.08 -3.01
N PRO A 173 -20.73 -21.80 -3.30
CA PRO A 173 -19.45 -21.15 -2.98
C PRO A 173 -19.08 -21.28 -1.49
N PRO A 174 -17.79 -21.12 -1.14
CA PRO A 174 -17.20 -21.85 -0.02
C PRO A 174 -17.73 -21.53 1.39
N GLU A 175 -17.70 -22.59 2.21
CA GLU A 175 -18.30 -22.80 3.54
C GLU A 175 -17.93 -21.77 4.63
N PHE A 176 -16.81 -21.06 4.50
CA PHE A 176 -16.23 -20.22 5.55
C PHE A 176 -16.59 -18.73 5.43
N GLN A 177 -17.12 -18.27 4.29
CA GLN A 177 -17.54 -16.87 4.12
C GLN A 177 -18.92 -16.59 4.73
N LEU A 178 -19.63 -17.66 5.12
CA LEU A 178 -21.04 -17.63 5.50
C LEU A 178 -21.30 -18.21 6.91
N GLY A 179 -20.24 -18.56 7.66
CA GLY A 179 -20.33 -19.13 9.00
C GLY A 179 -19.15 -18.72 9.90
N PRO A 180 -19.23 -18.95 11.22
CA PRO A 180 -18.14 -18.63 12.14
C PRO A 180 -16.91 -19.50 11.85
N MET A 181 -15.74 -18.87 11.80
CA MET A 181 -14.47 -19.54 11.53
C MET A 181 -14.11 -20.53 12.66
N PRO A 182 -13.50 -21.69 12.34
CA PRO A 182 -13.07 -22.63 13.35
C PRO A 182 -11.88 -22.09 14.15
N PRO A 183 -11.73 -22.52 15.43
CA PRO A 183 -10.69 -22.03 16.33
C PRO A 183 -9.28 -22.56 16.00
N THR A 184 -9.16 -23.50 15.06
CA THR A 184 -7.90 -24.08 14.60
C THR A 184 -7.81 -23.95 13.07
N ASN A 185 -6.59 -24.03 12.53
CA ASN A 185 -6.32 -23.92 11.09
C ASN A 185 -7.32 -24.76 10.27
N PRO A 186 -8.28 -24.13 9.56
CA PRO A 186 -9.22 -24.84 8.72
C PRO A 186 -8.46 -25.28 7.49
N VAL A 187 -8.02 -26.53 7.46
CA VAL A 187 -7.67 -27.14 6.19
C VAL A 187 -8.97 -27.31 5.43
N LEU A 188 -9.35 -26.29 4.66
CA LEU A 188 -10.59 -26.30 3.90
C LEU A 188 -10.45 -27.35 2.81
N GLU A 189 -11.40 -28.26 2.72
CA GLU A 189 -11.28 -29.40 1.80
C GLU A 189 -11.35 -28.95 0.33
N GLY A 190 -12.17 -27.93 0.03
CA GLY A 190 -12.44 -27.51 -1.34
C GLY A 190 -13.32 -28.51 -2.09
N VAL A 191 -14.36 -29.04 -1.44
CA VAL A 191 -15.28 -30.06 -1.96
C VAL A 191 -15.83 -29.70 -3.35
N ARG A 192 -16.33 -28.46 -3.50
CA ARG A 192 -16.81 -27.94 -4.80
C ARG A 192 -15.74 -28.06 -5.90
N TRP A 193 -14.48 -27.83 -5.58
CA TRP A 193 -13.37 -27.87 -6.53
C TRP A 193 -12.89 -29.27 -6.85
N LYS A 194 -12.90 -30.18 -5.86
CA LYS A 194 -12.67 -31.60 -6.10
C LYS A 194 -13.73 -32.19 -7.04
N LEU A 195 -15.00 -31.86 -6.81
CA LEU A 195 -16.11 -32.27 -7.68
C LEU A 195 -15.99 -31.68 -9.08
N TRP A 196 -15.61 -30.39 -9.18
CA TRP A 196 -15.30 -29.78 -10.47
C TRP A 196 -14.22 -30.57 -11.23
N HIS A 197 -13.11 -30.89 -10.56
CA HIS A 197 -12.01 -31.63 -11.17
C HIS A 197 -12.42 -33.05 -11.59
N LYS A 198 -13.26 -33.71 -10.77
CA LYS A 198 -13.85 -35.03 -11.07
C LYS A 198 -14.77 -34.97 -12.30
N ALA A 199 -15.50 -33.86 -12.51
CA ALA A 199 -16.38 -33.70 -13.66
C ALA A 199 -15.63 -33.66 -15.01
N ILE A 200 -14.35 -33.24 -14.98
CA ILE A 200 -13.48 -33.11 -16.14
C ILE A 200 -12.32 -34.12 -16.18
N GLY A 201 -12.16 -34.97 -15.15
CA GLY A 201 -11.25 -36.12 -15.17
C GLY A 201 -9.78 -35.85 -14.80
N GLY A 202 -9.46 -34.83 -14.02
CA GLY A 202 -8.06 -34.50 -13.69
C GLY A 202 -7.50 -35.15 -12.41
N ALA A 203 -6.17 -35.16 -12.26
CA ALA A 203 -5.42 -35.67 -11.10
C ALA A 203 -5.43 -34.74 -9.86
N LEU A 204 -5.49 -35.32 -8.66
CA LEU A 204 -5.51 -34.60 -7.36
C LEU A 204 -4.26 -34.94 -6.55
N GLU A 205 -3.17 -34.19 -6.67
CA GLU A 205 -2.05 -34.29 -5.72
C GLU A 205 -1.39 -32.93 -5.50
N ASP A 206 -1.04 -32.64 -4.23
CA ASP A 206 0.30 -32.21 -3.82
C ASP A 206 0.32 -31.89 -2.31
N GLU A 207 1.31 -32.42 -1.61
CA GLU A 207 1.65 -32.07 -0.22
C GLU A 207 2.76 -30.99 -0.19
N LYS A 208 2.67 -30.10 0.80
CA LYS A 208 3.69 -29.08 1.13
C LYS A 208 4.37 -29.41 2.45
N HIS A 209 5.37 -28.62 2.80
CA HIS A 209 6.01 -28.64 4.11
C HIS A 209 4.97 -28.57 5.25
N HIS A 210 5.02 -29.50 6.20
CA HIS A 210 4.05 -29.64 7.30
C HIS A 210 3.90 -28.39 8.19
N GLY A 211 4.91 -27.51 8.20
CA GLY A 211 4.89 -26.26 8.97
C GLY A 211 4.10 -25.10 8.33
N MET A 212 3.52 -25.28 7.14
CA MET A 212 2.71 -24.23 6.50
C MET A 212 1.29 -24.12 7.10
N LEU A 213 0.68 -22.94 7.01
CA LEU A 213 -0.76 -22.79 7.17
C LEU A 213 -1.44 -23.28 5.89
N HIS A 214 -1.96 -24.50 5.92
CA HIS A 214 -2.67 -25.13 4.80
C HIS A 214 -4.13 -24.62 4.73
N LEU A 215 -4.36 -23.56 3.96
CA LEU A 215 -5.67 -22.90 3.90
C LEU A 215 -6.70 -23.64 3.04
N LEU A 216 -6.28 -24.25 1.93
CA LEU A 216 -7.16 -25.02 1.06
C LEU A 216 -6.43 -26.26 0.56
N GLN A 217 -7.05 -27.43 0.68
CA GLN A 217 -6.52 -28.69 0.19
C GLN A 217 -6.59 -28.75 -1.34
N PHE A 218 -7.73 -28.36 -1.94
CA PHE A 218 -7.85 -28.33 -3.39
C PHE A 218 -8.63 -27.11 -3.95
N PRO A 219 -8.08 -26.43 -4.97
CA PRO A 219 -6.68 -26.50 -5.38
C PRO A 219 -5.78 -26.05 -4.22
N TYR A 220 -4.58 -26.61 -4.10
CA TYR A 220 -3.76 -26.35 -2.92
C TYR A 220 -3.44 -24.85 -2.77
N ASN A 221 -3.79 -24.27 -1.62
CA ASN A 221 -3.40 -22.91 -1.23
C ASN A 221 -2.87 -22.92 0.21
N GLY A 222 -1.74 -22.26 0.44
CA GLY A 222 -1.16 -22.16 1.78
C GLY A 222 -0.13 -21.05 1.89
N GLU A 223 0.11 -20.62 3.13
CA GLU A 223 1.04 -19.56 3.51
C GLU A 223 1.97 -20.01 4.66
N PRO A 224 3.19 -19.48 4.78
CA PRO A 224 3.99 -19.69 5.98
C PRO A 224 3.37 -18.94 7.18
N PRO A 225 3.43 -19.49 8.40
CA PRO A 225 3.18 -18.73 9.63
C PRO A 225 4.12 -17.51 9.72
N LYS A 226 3.69 -16.43 10.37
CA LYS A 226 4.46 -15.18 10.52
C LYS A 226 5.85 -15.40 11.09
N GLY A 227 5.98 -16.27 12.08
CA GLY A 227 7.29 -16.61 12.67
C GLY A 227 8.29 -17.15 11.65
N LEU A 228 7.83 -18.06 10.78
CA LEU A 228 8.64 -18.65 9.71
C LEU A 228 8.77 -17.72 8.49
N LEU A 229 7.76 -16.88 8.24
CA LEU A 229 7.78 -15.89 7.17
C LEU A 229 8.95 -14.93 7.37
N ILE A 230 9.13 -14.42 8.60
CA ILE A 230 10.11 -13.35 8.92
C ILE A 230 11.50 -13.86 9.32
N GLU A 231 11.68 -15.18 9.38
CA GLU A 231 12.94 -15.80 9.81
C GLU A 231 14.12 -15.44 8.88
N SER A 232 13.83 -15.24 7.59
CA SER A 232 14.84 -14.94 6.57
C SER A 232 14.36 -13.90 5.57
N PRO A 233 15.24 -12.99 5.11
CA PRO A 233 14.93 -12.03 4.05
C PRO A 233 14.64 -12.70 2.69
N ILE A 234 15.17 -13.92 2.47
CA ILE A 234 14.84 -14.78 1.33
C ILE A 234 14.03 -15.96 1.87
N THR A 235 12.77 -16.07 1.44
CA THR A 235 11.87 -17.14 1.87
C THR A 235 12.34 -18.46 1.27
N PRO A 236 12.62 -19.50 2.07
CA PRO A 236 12.97 -20.83 1.57
C PRO A 236 11.89 -21.38 0.63
N ASN A 237 12.28 -22.15 -0.40
CA ASN A 237 11.35 -22.70 -1.40
C ASN A 237 10.20 -23.50 -0.77
N GLY A 238 10.48 -24.28 0.29
CA GLY A 238 9.48 -25.02 1.05
C GLY A 238 8.43 -24.15 1.72
N LEU A 239 8.78 -22.93 2.12
CA LEU A 239 7.94 -21.97 2.85
C LEU A 239 7.34 -20.88 1.97
N HIS A 240 7.80 -20.71 0.73
CA HIS A 240 7.22 -19.72 -0.17
C HIS A 240 5.73 -20.04 -0.41
N PHE A 241 4.87 -19.03 -0.24
CA PHE A 241 3.42 -19.19 -0.31
C PHE A 241 2.97 -19.74 -1.67
N VAL A 242 1.83 -20.45 -1.68
CA VAL A 242 1.28 -21.09 -2.88
C VAL A 242 -0.16 -20.66 -3.07
N ARG A 243 -0.45 -19.99 -4.18
CA ARG A 243 -1.82 -19.70 -4.64
C ARG A 243 -2.13 -20.44 -5.95
N ASN A 244 -2.96 -21.48 -5.92
CA ASN A 244 -3.41 -22.21 -7.12
C ASN A 244 -4.89 -21.96 -7.41
N HIS A 245 -5.24 -21.86 -8.69
CA HIS A 245 -6.62 -21.70 -9.14
C HIS A 245 -7.24 -23.01 -9.64
N GLY A 246 -6.42 -24.01 -9.95
CA GLY A 246 -6.85 -25.35 -10.34
C GLY A 246 -5.77 -26.40 -10.14
N GLY A 247 -5.86 -27.50 -10.88
CA GLY A 247 -4.90 -28.59 -10.85
C GLY A 247 -3.48 -28.16 -11.27
N ILE A 248 -2.49 -28.87 -10.75
CA ILE A 248 -1.07 -28.63 -11.02
C ILE A 248 -0.65 -29.51 -12.21
N PRO A 249 -0.32 -28.93 -13.39
CA PRO A 249 0.20 -29.71 -14.50
C PRO A 249 1.64 -30.19 -14.24
N ASP A 250 1.95 -31.39 -14.72
CA ASP A 250 3.29 -31.98 -14.75
C ASP A 250 3.81 -31.93 -16.19
N ILE A 251 4.87 -31.15 -16.41
CA ILE A 251 5.37 -30.84 -17.75
C ILE A 251 6.84 -31.28 -17.84
N ASP A 252 7.12 -32.21 -18.75
CA ASP A 252 8.48 -32.61 -19.11
C ASP A 252 9.24 -31.41 -19.71
N PRO A 253 10.35 -30.97 -19.10
CA PRO A 253 11.10 -29.81 -19.55
C PRO A 253 11.69 -29.99 -20.96
N GLN A 254 11.96 -31.23 -21.38
CA GLN A 254 12.48 -31.54 -22.71
C GLN A 254 11.39 -31.44 -23.79
N LYS A 255 10.12 -31.51 -23.39
CA LYS A 255 8.94 -31.37 -24.28
C LYS A 255 8.26 -30.01 -24.12
N PHE A 256 8.80 -29.15 -23.26
CA PHE A 256 8.28 -27.81 -23.06
C PHE A 256 8.70 -26.87 -24.18
N ASP A 257 7.75 -26.05 -24.63
CA ASP A 257 8.02 -24.91 -25.48
C ASP A 257 7.10 -23.72 -25.11
N LEU A 258 7.64 -22.53 -25.32
CA LEU A 258 6.98 -21.24 -25.18
C LEU A 258 6.60 -20.72 -26.57
N ARG A 259 5.30 -20.54 -26.80
CA ARG A 259 4.76 -19.91 -28.02
C ARG A 259 4.71 -18.40 -27.86
N LEU A 260 5.26 -17.66 -28.81
CA LEU A 260 5.18 -16.20 -28.90
C LEU A 260 4.46 -15.79 -30.18
N ASP A 261 3.29 -15.18 -30.06
CA ASP A 261 2.45 -14.83 -31.20
C ASP A 261 1.63 -13.54 -31.02
N GLY A 262 0.63 -13.33 -31.88
CA GLY A 262 -0.17 -12.10 -31.93
C GLY A 262 0.55 -10.98 -32.67
N LEU A 263 0.52 -9.78 -32.10
CA LEU A 263 1.07 -8.54 -32.67
C LEU A 263 2.60 -8.43 -32.52
N VAL A 264 3.33 -9.53 -32.75
CA VAL A 264 4.79 -9.56 -32.91
C VAL A 264 5.15 -9.60 -34.40
N ALA A 265 6.32 -9.09 -34.77
CA ALA A 265 6.74 -9.09 -36.18
C ALA A 265 6.89 -10.51 -36.74
N ASN A 266 7.60 -11.37 -36.00
CA ASN A 266 7.94 -12.73 -36.36
C ASN A 266 7.56 -13.66 -35.20
N PRO A 267 6.40 -14.33 -35.24
CA PRO A 267 6.01 -15.32 -34.23
C PRO A 267 7.11 -16.39 -34.04
N GLN A 268 7.32 -16.82 -32.80
CA GLN A 268 8.36 -17.78 -32.44
C GLN A 268 7.80 -18.92 -31.58
N LYS A 269 8.51 -20.04 -31.61
CA LYS A 269 8.31 -21.16 -30.70
C LYS A 269 9.68 -21.52 -30.12
N LEU A 270 9.88 -21.33 -28.83
CA LEU A 270 11.17 -21.47 -28.17
C LEU A 270 11.11 -22.61 -27.16
N THR A 271 12.04 -23.56 -27.22
CA THR A 271 12.18 -24.60 -26.20
C THR A 271 12.74 -24.02 -24.90
N LEU A 272 12.67 -24.77 -23.79
CA LEU A 272 13.37 -24.36 -22.56
C LEU A 272 14.88 -24.19 -22.80
N ALA A 273 15.48 -25.08 -23.58
CA ALA A 273 16.88 -25.02 -23.96
C ALA A 273 17.22 -23.77 -24.81
N ASP A 274 16.31 -23.31 -25.66
CA ASP A 274 16.49 -22.05 -26.40
C ASP A 274 16.50 -20.84 -25.45
N LEU A 275 15.61 -20.83 -24.46
CA LEU A 275 15.53 -19.77 -23.46
C LEU A 275 16.78 -19.75 -22.56
N GLN A 276 17.34 -20.92 -22.23
CA GLN A 276 18.54 -21.09 -21.41
C GLN A 276 19.86 -20.86 -22.18
N ASN A 277 19.79 -20.67 -23.50
CA ASN A 277 20.98 -20.49 -24.31
C ASN A 277 21.54 -19.05 -24.17
N GLU A 278 22.63 -18.91 -23.41
CA GLU A 278 23.31 -17.62 -23.15
C GLU A 278 23.75 -16.87 -24.42
N SER A 279 23.99 -17.59 -25.53
CA SER A 279 24.32 -16.94 -26.81
C SER A 279 23.12 -16.23 -27.45
N LYS A 280 21.89 -16.63 -27.09
CA LYS A 280 20.64 -16.02 -27.56
C LYS A 280 20.11 -15.01 -26.53
N PHE A 281 20.08 -15.42 -25.26
CA PHE A 281 19.49 -14.64 -24.19
C PHE A 281 20.42 -14.64 -22.96
N PRO A 282 20.93 -13.47 -22.55
CA PRO A 282 21.69 -13.37 -21.31
C PRO A 282 20.79 -13.74 -20.12
N ARG A 283 21.28 -14.62 -19.27
CA ARG A 283 20.62 -14.95 -18.01
C ARG A 283 20.61 -13.74 -17.08
N VAL A 284 19.51 -13.58 -16.38
CA VAL A 284 19.28 -12.51 -15.40
C VAL A 284 18.75 -13.13 -14.12
N THR A 285 19.34 -12.73 -13.00
CA THR A 285 18.85 -13.05 -11.65
C THR A 285 18.34 -11.79 -10.99
N LYS A 286 17.13 -11.84 -10.42
CA LYS A 286 16.55 -10.74 -9.66
C LYS A 286 15.93 -11.26 -8.37
N LEU A 287 16.15 -10.51 -7.31
CA LEU A 287 15.50 -10.74 -6.03
C LEU A 287 14.14 -10.04 -6.06
N VAL A 288 13.05 -10.80 -5.95
CA VAL A 288 11.70 -10.28 -6.13
C VAL A 288 10.77 -10.84 -5.06
N THR A 289 10.05 -9.94 -4.41
CA THR A 289 8.90 -10.25 -3.55
C THR A 289 7.65 -10.38 -4.40
N ILE A 290 6.94 -11.49 -4.25
CA ILE A 290 5.63 -11.70 -4.86
C ILE A 290 4.59 -11.67 -3.74
N GLN A 291 3.52 -10.90 -3.93
CA GLN A 291 2.41 -10.82 -2.98
C GLN A 291 1.07 -11.09 -3.64
N CYS A 292 0.21 -11.86 -2.96
CA CYS A 292 -1.18 -12.06 -3.36
C CYS A 292 -2.00 -10.80 -3.05
N SER A 293 -2.86 -10.37 -3.98
CA SER A 293 -3.83 -9.31 -3.71
C SER A 293 -4.88 -9.69 -2.65
N GLY A 294 -4.97 -10.99 -2.30
CA GLY A 294 -5.83 -11.51 -1.25
C GLY A 294 -5.16 -11.60 0.12
N SER A 295 -3.92 -11.14 0.26
CA SER A 295 -3.23 -11.07 1.56
C SER A 295 -4.10 -10.29 2.56
N ARG A 296 -4.16 -10.75 3.82
CA ARG A 296 -4.99 -10.20 4.91
C ARG A 296 -6.51 -10.25 4.67
N ARG A 297 -6.98 -11.09 3.73
CA ARG A 297 -8.42 -11.28 3.48
C ARG A 297 -9.18 -11.73 4.73
N PHE A 298 -8.51 -12.39 5.66
CA PHE A 298 -9.12 -12.79 6.92
C PHE A 298 -9.79 -11.60 7.64
N GLU A 299 -9.13 -10.44 7.70
CA GLU A 299 -9.67 -9.22 8.32
C GLU A 299 -10.90 -8.68 7.58
N GLN A 300 -10.88 -8.77 6.24
CA GLN A 300 -12.00 -8.37 5.41
C GLN A 300 -13.24 -9.22 5.71
N ILE A 301 -13.09 -10.55 5.76
CA ILE A 301 -14.21 -11.49 5.92
C ILE A 301 -14.92 -11.31 7.27
N GLN A 302 -14.21 -10.88 8.32
CA GLN A 302 -14.81 -10.56 9.63
C GLN A 302 -15.76 -9.36 9.58
N GLU A 303 -15.49 -8.39 8.72
CA GLU A 303 -16.32 -7.19 8.55
C GLU A 303 -17.40 -7.38 7.47
N PHE A 304 -17.04 -8.06 6.38
CA PHE A 304 -17.92 -8.35 5.25
C PHE A 304 -17.39 -9.53 4.42
N GLY A 305 -18.20 -10.58 4.24
CA GLY A 305 -17.84 -11.81 3.52
C GLY A 305 -17.45 -11.64 2.03
N GLY A 306 -17.59 -10.45 1.46
CA GLY A 306 -17.39 -10.19 0.03
C GLY A 306 -18.61 -10.53 -0.80
N GLU A 307 -18.52 -10.46 -2.13
CA GLU A 307 -19.60 -10.91 -3.03
C GLU A 307 -19.86 -12.43 -2.97
N GLY A 308 -19.15 -13.18 -2.11
CA GLY A 308 -19.23 -14.64 -2.06
C GLY A 308 -18.93 -15.28 -3.41
N ASP A 309 -18.21 -14.54 -4.29
CA ASP A 309 -17.97 -14.91 -5.67
C ASP A 309 -17.33 -16.31 -5.70
N GLU A 310 -17.70 -17.09 -6.71
CA GLU A 310 -17.43 -18.52 -6.92
C GLU A 310 -15.94 -18.90 -6.96
N MET A 311 -15.03 -18.07 -6.49
CA MET A 311 -13.61 -18.29 -6.51
C MET A 311 -13.05 -18.52 -5.12
N ILE A 312 -11.94 -19.24 -5.08
CA ILE A 312 -11.18 -19.61 -3.90
C ILE A 312 -10.74 -18.34 -3.14
N ASN A 313 -11.57 -17.91 -2.21
CA ASN A 313 -11.27 -16.81 -1.32
C ASN A 313 -10.54 -17.33 -0.10
N ALA A 314 -9.44 -18.07 -0.29
CA ALA A 314 -8.66 -18.61 0.82
C ALA A 314 -8.48 -17.52 1.90
N PRO A 315 -8.77 -17.83 3.17
CA PRO A 315 -8.81 -16.85 4.26
C PRO A 315 -7.38 -16.49 4.69
N TRP A 316 -6.63 -15.86 3.78
CA TRP A 316 -5.24 -15.48 4.00
C TRP A 316 -5.12 -14.57 5.21
N ALA A 317 -4.20 -14.92 6.10
CA ALA A 317 -3.63 -14.01 7.09
C ALA A 317 -2.56 -13.13 6.41
N GLU A 318 -1.47 -12.82 7.10
CA GLU A 318 -0.40 -11.96 6.61
C GLU A 318 0.59 -12.68 5.65
N GLY A 319 0.58 -14.01 5.60
CA GLY A 319 1.61 -14.86 4.97
C GLY A 319 1.51 -15.05 3.45
N ALA A 320 0.51 -14.49 2.77
CA ALA A 320 0.37 -14.54 1.31
C ALA A 320 1.38 -13.63 0.56
N ILE A 321 2.63 -13.62 1.01
CA ILE A 321 3.77 -12.82 0.55
C ILE A 321 5.05 -13.65 0.74
N SER A 322 5.97 -13.63 -0.23
CA SER A 322 7.28 -14.28 -0.10
C SER A 322 8.30 -13.68 -1.06
N THR A 323 9.59 -13.75 -0.69
CA THR A 323 10.71 -13.19 -1.45
C THR A 323 11.64 -14.31 -1.90
N ALA A 324 12.03 -14.31 -3.18
CA ALA A 324 12.99 -15.28 -3.71
C ALA A 324 13.92 -14.66 -4.77
N LYS A 325 15.09 -15.26 -4.97
CA LYS A 325 15.92 -15.01 -6.15
C LYS A 325 15.31 -15.75 -7.34
N TRP A 326 14.97 -15.04 -8.40
CA TRP A 326 14.43 -15.63 -9.62
C TRP A 326 15.45 -15.51 -10.74
N THR A 327 15.78 -16.63 -11.37
CA THR A 327 16.76 -16.69 -12.46
C THR A 327 16.08 -17.14 -13.75
N GLY A 328 16.37 -16.42 -14.85
CA GLY A 328 15.72 -16.61 -16.13
C GLY A 328 16.18 -15.65 -17.21
N VAL A 329 15.28 -15.28 -18.14
CA VAL A 329 15.54 -14.30 -19.21
C VAL A 329 14.57 -13.12 -19.20
N SER A 330 15.05 -11.95 -19.63
CA SER A 330 14.20 -10.77 -19.82
C SER A 330 13.19 -10.99 -20.96
N LEU A 331 11.89 -10.84 -20.67
CA LEU A 331 10.85 -10.97 -21.69
C LEU A 331 11.03 -9.94 -22.82
N LYS A 332 11.60 -8.76 -22.52
CA LYS A 332 11.96 -7.75 -23.54
C LYS A 332 12.89 -8.32 -24.62
N LYS A 333 13.88 -9.12 -24.22
CA LYS A 333 14.84 -9.74 -25.15
C LYS A 333 14.17 -10.83 -25.97
N VAL A 334 13.29 -11.61 -25.37
CA VAL A 334 12.49 -12.62 -26.07
C VAL A 334 11.58 -11.97 -27.11
N ILE A 335 10.86 -10.89 -26.78
CA ILE A 335 10.04 -10.15 -27.74
C ILE A 335 10.89 -9.49 -28.84
N LYS A 336 12.12 -9.04 -28.53
CA LYS A 336 13.07 -8.56 -29.54
C LYS A 336 13.49 -9.67 -30.53
N CYS A 337 13.63 -10.91 -30.06
CA CYS A 337 13.88 -12.07 -30.92
C CYS A 337 12.70 -12.32 -31.89
N CYS A 338 11.47 -12.03 -31.47
CA CYS A 338 10.29 -12.00 -32.34
C CYS A 338 10.24 -10.77 -33.28
N GLY A 339 11.29 -9.97 -33.38
CA GLY A 339 11.32 -8.74 -34.19
C GLY A 339 10.57 -7.54 -33.59
N GLY A 340 10.17 -7.62 -32.32
CA GLY A 340 9.43 -6.56 -31.63
C GLY A 340 7.92 -6.62 -31.85
N LEU A 341 7.20 -5.67 -31.24
CA LEU A 341 5.76 -5.51 -31.41
C LEU A 341 5.44 -4.76 -32.73
N LYS A 342 4.30 -5.07 -33.34
CA LYS A 342 3.77 -4.41 -34.54
C LYS A 342 2.30 -4.02 -34.36
N ASP A 343 1.73 -3.32 -35.34
CA ASP A 343 0.29 -3.09 -35.51
C ASP A 343 -0.42 -2.58 -34.23
N GLY A 344 0.24 -1.68 -33.49
CA GLY A 344 -0.32 -1.08 -32.28
C GLY A 344 -0.30 -1.99 -31.04
N GLY A 345 0.49 -3.07 -31.03
CA GLY A 345 0.67 -3.91 -29.84
C GLY A 345 1.18 -3.12 -28.63
N LYS A 346 0.41 -3.15 -27.53
CA LYS A 346 0.69 -2.43 -26.27
C LYS A 346 0.68 -3.33 -25.04
N HIS A 347 0.19 -4.56 -25.14
CA HIS A 347 0.07 -5.50 -24.02
C HIS A 347 0.57 -6.89 -24.41
N LEU A 348 1.05 -7.63 -23.42
CA LEU A 348 1.50 -9.01 -23.54
C LEU A 348 0.61 -9.87 -22.65
N GLU A 349 -0.19 -10.72 -23.29
CA GLU A 349 -1.08 -11.66 -22.64
C GLU A 349 -0.35 -12.98 -22.36
N PHE A 350 -0.45 -13.46 -21.13
CA PHE A 350 0.26 -14.61 -20.60
C PHE A 350 -0.73 -15.74 -20.36
N TYR A 351 -0.46 -16.91 -20.94
CA TYR A 351 -1.28 -18.09 -20.80
C TYR A 351 -0.56 -19.13 -19.93
N GLY A 352 -1.17 -19.47 -18.80
CA GLY A 352 -0.72 -20.52 -17.91
C GLY A 352 -1.40 -21.86 -18.22
N ALA A 353 -0.70 -22.96 -17.97
CA ALA A 353 -1.22 -24.30 -18.24
C ALA A 353 -2.31 -24.75 -17.25
N GLU A 354 -2.47 -24.09 -16.10
CA GLU A 354 -3.52 -24.49 -15.14
C GLU A 354 -4.91 -24.30 -15.74
N THR A 355 -5.78 -25.29 -15.49
CA THR A 355 -7.21 -25.15 -15.80
C THR A 355 -7.84 -24.30 -14.71
N TYR A 356 -8.39 -23.16 -15.10
CA TYR A 356 -9.12 -22.23 -14.28
C TYR A 356 -10.62 -22.37 -14.54
N PHE A 357 -11.42 -22.14 -13.51
CA PHE A 357 -12.87 -22.23 -13.59
C PHE A 357 -13.52 -21.01 -12.95
N LYS A 358 -14.55 -20.49 -13.63
CA LYS A 358 -15.34 -19.37 -13.15
C LYS A 358 -16.72 -19.33 -13.79
N SER A 359 -17.78 -19.13 -12.98
CA SER A 359 -19.15 -18.89 -13.48
C SER A 359 -19.64 -19.97 -14.45
N GLY A 360 -19.32 -21.24 -14.17
CA GLY A 360 -19.68 -22.36 -15.05
C GLY A 360 -18.78 -22.55 -16.28
N GLU A 361 -17.76 -21.71 -16.46
CA GLU A 361 -16.84 -21.74 -17.60
C GLU A 361 -15.47 -22.25 -17.16
N LEU A 362 -15.01 -23.34 -17.78
CA LEU A 362 -13.61 -23.79 -17.72
C LEU A 362 -12.77 -23.15 -18.82
N MET A 363 -11.53 -22.78 -18.50
CA MET A 363 -10.57 -22.15 -19.41
C MET A 363 -9.14 -22.26 -18.84
N ASN A 364 -8.12 -21.79 -19.55
CA ASN A 364 -6.79 -21.65 -18.97
C ASN A 364 -6.64 -20.32 -18.20
N TYR A 365 -5.68 -20.24 -17.27
CA TYR A 365 -5.38 -18.99 -16.57
C TYR A 365 -4.72 -17.99 -17.52
N VAL A 366 -5.35 -16.82 -17.70
CA VAL A 366 -4.88 -15.79 -18.64
C VAL A 366 -4.98 -14.39 -18.02
N VAL A 367 -3.90 -13.62 -18.14
CA VAL A 367 -3.81 -12.20 -17.72
C VAL A 367 -2.86 -11.46 -18.67
N SER A 368 -2.79 -10.13 -18.60
CA SER A 368 -1.83 -9.36 -19.40
C SER A 368 -1.04 -8.34 -18.59
N VAL A 369 0.13 -7.98 -19.09
CA VAL A 369 0.91 -6.83 -18.62
C VAL A 369 1.15 -5.83 -19.75
N PRO A 370 1.25 -4.51 -19.46
CA PRO A 370 1.54 -3.53 -20.48
C PRO A 370 2.98 -3.67 -20.99
N TRP A 371 3.20 -3.34 -22.27
CA TRP A 371 4.51 -3.35 -22.91
C TRP A 371 5.47 -2.38 -22.22
N SER A 372 4.99 -1.28 -21.62
CA SER A 372 5.81 -0.38 -20.81
C SER A 372 6.58 -1.13 -19.71
N LYS A 373 5.90 -2.02 -18.96
CA LYS A 373 6.48 -2.86 -17.91
C LYS A 373 7.54 -3.82 -18.46
N VAL A 374 7.25 -4.47 -19.58
CA VAL A 374 8.18 -5.37 -20.26
C VAL A 374 9.39 -4.59 -20.78
N LYS A 375 9.18 -3.43 -21.40
CA LYS A 375 10.20 -2.55 -21.97
C LYS A 375 11.15 -1.99 -20.90
N ALA A 376 10.67 -1.80 -19.67
CA ALA A 376 11.45 -1.41 -18.51
C ALA A 376 12.36 -2.54 -17.96
N ASN A 377 12.33 -3.75 -18.54
CA ASN A 377 13.01 -4.96 -18.04
C ASN A 377 12.48 -5.46 -16.68
N GLU A 378 11.23 -5.14 -16.34
CA GLU A 378 10.62 -5.55 -15.07
C GLU A 378 9.83 -6.87 -15.17
N VAL A 379 10.02 -7.61 -16.27
CA VAL A 379 9.35 -8.90 -16.51
C VAL A 379 10.38 -9.95 -16.92
N LEU A 380 10.51 -10.98 -16.08
CA LEU A 380 11.40 -12.12 -16.25
C LEU A 380 10.60 -13.38 -16.60
N LEU A 381 11.13 -14.22 -17.49
CA LEU A 381 10.69 -15.60 -17.67
C LEU A 381 11.66 -16.50 -16.91
N ALA A 382 11.24 -17.00 -15.75
CA ALA A 382 12.10 -17.70 -14.79
C ALA A 382 11.90 -19.21 -14.85
N TRP A 383 13.00 -19.95 -14.73
CA TRP A 383 13.05 -21.42 -14.59
C TRP A 383 13.80 -21.88 -13.33
N GLU A 384 14.38 -20.93 -12.58
CA GLU A 384 15.13 -21.15 -11.34
C GLU A 384 14.61 -20.21 -10.24
N MET A 385 14.59 -20.72 -9.00
CA MET A 385 14.15 -20.04 -7.80
C MET A 385 15.07 -20.39 -6.62
N ASN A 386 15.64 -19.38 -5.99
CA ASN A 386 16.65 -19.52 -4.93
C ASN A 386 17.78 -20.48 -5.35
N ASP A 387 18.39 -20.18 -6.50
CA ASP A 387 19.57 -20.87 -7.02
C ASP A 387 19.36 -22.37 -7.33
N THR A 388 18.11 -22.84 -7.35
CA THR A 388 17.70 -24.21 -7.71
C THR A 388 16.66 -24.18 -8.83
N PRO A 389 16.51 -25.24 -9.65
CA PRO A 389 15.40 -25.34 -10.59
C PRO A 389 14.07 -25.13 -9.88
N LEU A 390 13.09 -24.49 -10.56
CA LEU A 390 11.77 -24.29 -9.97
C LEU A 390 11.24 -25.60 -9.37
N PRO A 391 10.87 -25.63 -8.09
CA PRO A 391 10.16 -26.77 -7.54
C PRO A 391 8.87 -27.04 -8.32
N ARG A 392 8.46 -28.31 -8.46
CA ARG A 392 7.21 -28.71 -9.15
C ARG A 392 5.99 -27.89 -8.69
N ILE A 393 5.81 -27.78 -7.37
CA ILE A 393 4.74 -27.00 -6.75
C ILE A 393 4.87 -25.48 -6.97
N HIS A 394 6.09 -25.01 -7.25
CA HIS A 394 6.42 -23.64 -7.67
C HIS A 394 6.52 -23.49 -9.20
N ARG A 395 5.99 -24.49 -9.91
CA ARG A 395 5.53 -24.43 -11.30
C ARG A 395 6.63 -24.42 -12.35
N PHE A 396 7.54 -25.37 -12.17
CA PHE A 396 8.41 -25.89 -13.23
C PHE A 396 7.62 -26.20 -14.52
N PRO A 397 8.17 -25.98 -15.73
CA PRO A 397 9.53 -25.53 -16.02
C PRO A 397 9.70 -24.00 -16.17
N LEU A 398 8.63 -23.24 -16.40
CA LEU A 398 8.74 -21.81 -16.70
C LEU A 398 7.57 -21.01 -16.11
N ARG A 399 7.87 -19.84 -15.53
CA ARG A 399 6.87 -18.85 -15.10
C ARG A 399 7.27 -17.43 -15.49
N ALA A 400 6.28 -16.54 -15.57
CA ALA A 400 6.52 -15.11 -15.53
C ALA A 400 6.76 -14.66 -14.07
N VAL A 401 7.66 -13.69 -13.91
CA VAL A 401 7.86 -12.91 -12.68
C VAL A 401 7.76 -11.44 -13.07
N VAL A 402 6.71 -10.77 -12.62
CA VAL A 402 6.38 -9.37 -12.94
C VAL A 402 6.63 -8.52 -11.71
N MET A 403 7.70 -7.73 -11.74
CA MET A 403 8.22 -7.02 -10.57
C MET A 403 7.28 -5.86 -10.17
N GLY A 404 6.95 -5.76 -8.88
CA GLY A 404 6.07 -4.71 -8.34
C GLY A 404 4.58 -4.84 -8.68
N TYR A 405 4.18 -5.87 -9.43
CA TYR A 405 2.78 -6.16 -9.74
C TYR A 405 2.23 -7.25 -8.82
N ILE A 406 0.91 -7.29 -8.65
CA ILE A 406 0.26 -8.34 -7.86
C ILE A 406 0.63 -9.73 -8.40
N GLY A 407 0.71 -10.72 -7.51
CA GLY A 407 1.15 -12.06 -7.84
C GLY A 407 0.33 -12.73 -8.95
N ALA A 408 -0.94 -12.33 -9.14
CA ALA A 408 -1.79 -12.76 -10.25
C ALA A 408 -1.17 -12.49 -11.63
N ARG A 409 -0.35 -11.44 -11.79
CA ARG A 409 0.31 -11.12 -13.07
C ARG A 409 1.54 -11.99 -13.35
N SER A 410 2.07 -12.67 -12.33
CA SER A 410 3.22 -13.58 -12.44
C SER A 410 2.75 -15.00 -12.79
N VAL A 411 2.24 -15.16 -14.02
CA VAL A 411 1.65 -16.41 -14.54
C VAL A 411 2.61 -17.59 -14.45
N LYS A 412 2.05 -18.74 -14.10
CA LYS A 412 2.76 -19.97 -13.79
C LYS A 412 2.53 -20.99 -14.89
N TRP A 413 3.46 -21.93 -15.07
CA TRP A 413 3.42 -22.87 -16.19
C TRP A 413 3.17 -22.15 -17.51
N LEU A 414 3.92 -21.06 -17.72
CA LEU A 414 3.70 -20.12 -18.82
C LEU A 414 4.07 -20.79 -20.14
N TYR A 415 3.08 -21.05 -21.00
CA TYR A 415 3.31 -21.75 -22.26
C TYR A 415 3.09 -20.88 -23.51
N ARG A 416 2.41 -19.74 -23.37
CA ARG A 416 2.19 -18.80 -24.47
C ARG A 416 2.22 -17.35 -24.00
N VAL A 417 2.86 -16.50 -24.80
CA VAL A 417 2.84 -15.05 -24.69
C VAL A 417 2.31 -14.47 -25.99
N LYS A 418 1.16 -13.79 -25.93
CA LYS A 418 0.50 -13.21 -27.09
C LYS A 418 0.52 -11.69 -27.02
N ALA A 419 1.08 -11.03 -28.01
CA ALA A 419 1.01 -9.57 -28.10
C ALA A 419 -0.37 -9.13 -28.57
N ILE A 420 -0.99 -8.20 -27.84
CA ILE A 420 -2.34 -7.67 -28.07
C ILE A 420 -2.35 -6.14 -27.96
N ALA A 421 -3.36 -5.51 -28.57
CA ALA A 421 -3.47 -4.05 -28.64
C ALA A 421 -3.98 -3.43 -27.33
N GLU A 422 -4.85 -4.14 -26.63
CA GLU A 422 -5.55 -3.69 -25.42
C GLU A 422 -5.36 -4.68 -24.27
N PRO A 423 -5.64 -4.32 -23.01
CA PRO A 423 -5.59 -5.26 -21.89
C PRO A 423 -6.41 -6.54 -22.12
N SER A 424 -5.96 -7.66 -21.55
CA SER A 424 -6.66 -8.95 -21.65
C SER A 424 -8.10 -8.85 -21.15
N ARG A 425 -9.02 -9.45 -21.90
CA ARG A 425 -10.44 -9.59 -21.53
C ARG A 425 -10.72 -10.89 -20.78
N ALA A 426 -9.69 -11.67 -20.46
CA ALA A 426 -9.85 -12.88 -19.67
C ALA A 426 -10.46 -12.56 -18.29
N PRO A 427 -11.33 -13.43 -17.72
CA PRO A 427 -12.04 -13.13 -16.49
C PRO A 427 -11.14 -12.71 -15.33
N VAL A 428 -9.98 -13.37 -15.19
CA VAL A 428 -8.99 -13.06 -14.15
C VAL A 428 -8.45 -11.61 -14.24
N GLN A 429 -8.40 -11.01 -15.43
CA GLN A 429 -7.97 -9.62 -15.61
C GLN A 429 -9.15 -8.65 -15.55
N ALA A 430 -10.25 -8.99 -16.21
CA ALA A 430 -11.34 -8.07 -16.52
C ALA A 430 -12.53 -8.13 -15.56
N ARG A 431 -12.63 -9.19 -14.75
CA ARG A 431 -13.73 -9.42 -13.79
C ARG A 431 -13.22 -9.68 -12.37
N GLU A 432 -11.97 -10.09 -12.23
CA GLU A 432 -11.34 -10.38 -10.95
C GLU A 432 -10.11 -9.50 -10.71
N TYR A 433 -9.66 -9.46 -9.44
CA TYR A 433 -8.53 -8.63 -9.04
C TYR A 433 -8.78 -7.15 -9.40
N LEU A 434 -9.97 -6.67 -9.05
CA LEU A 434 -10.48 -5.32 -9.26
C LEU A 434 -10.81 -4.70 -7.90
N TYR A 435 -10.64 -3.40 -7.76
CA TYR A 435 -11.22 -2.67 -6.63
C TYR A 435 -12.64 -2.21 -6.99
N THR A 436 -13.61 -2.53 -6.15
CA THR A 436 -14.95 -1.96 -6.18
C THR A 436 -15.06 -0.97 -5.03
N ILE A 437 -15.49 0.26 -5.32
CA ILE A 437 -15.70 1.28 -4.29
C ILE A 437 -17.10 1.07 -3.71
N LYS A 438 -17.21 0.94 -2.39
CA LYS A 438 -18.44 0.60 -1.64
C LYS A 438 -19.55 1.68 -1.69
N TYR A 439 -19.41 2.71 -2.51
CA TYR A 439 -20.41 3.77 -2.66
C TYR A 439 -21.19 3.58 -3.97
N ASN A 440 -22.49 3.93 -3.94
CA ASN A 440 -23.51 3.83 -5.00
C ASN A 440 -23.20 4.55 -6.34
N LEU A 441 -21.94 4.61 -6.76
CA LEU A 441 -21.52 5.09 -8.07
C LEU A 441 -21.48 3.91 -9.06
N PRO A 442 -21.76 4.15 -10.36
CA PRO A 442 -21.63 3.11 -11.37
C PRO A 442 -20.21 2.52 -11.35
N PRO A 443 -20.03 1.20 -11.51
CA PRO A 443 -18.76 0.53 -11.29
C PRO A 443 -17.72 0.98 -12.31
N SER A 444 -16.86 1.93 -11.93
CA SER A 444 -15.59 2.14 -12.60
C SER A 444 -14.62 1.07 -12.10
N LEU A 445 -14.54 -0.04 -12.82
CA LEU A 445 -13.65 -1.17 -12.52
C LEU A 445 -12.22 -0.81 -12.92
N TYR A 446 -11.33 -0.68 -11.94
CA TYR A 446 -9.89 -0.56 -12.19
C TYR A 446 -9.22 -1.91 -11.97
N SER A 447 -8.49 -2.42 -12.98
CA SER A 447 -7.69 -3.62 -12.80
C SER A 447 -6.52 -3.35 -11.87
N VAL A 448 -6.36 -4.16 -10.83
CA VAL A 448 -5.17 -4.07 -9.98
C VAL A 448 -3.97 -4.54 -10.80
N LEU A 449 -3.14 -3.59 -11.22
CA LEU A 449 -1.91 -3.83 -11.97
C LEU A 449 -0.72 -3.82 -11.02
N GLU A 450 -0.54 -2.72 -10.32
CA GLU A 450 0.48 -2.54 -9.29
C GLU A 450 -0.04 -3.02 -7.93
N ILE A 451 0.86 -3.54 -7.10
CA ILE A 451 0.56 -3.66 -5.67
C ILE A 451 0.55 -2.22 -5.16
N PRO A 452 -0.60 -1.65 -4.72
CA PRO A 452 -0.54 -0.40 -3.95
C PRO A 452 0.42 -0.66 -2.79
N PRO A 453 1.36 0.24 -2.47
CA PRO A 453 2.46 -0.04 -1.55
C PRO A 453 1.95 -0.78 -0.31
N THR A 454 2.24 -2.07 -0.24
CA THR A 454 2.03 -2.90 0.95
C THR A 454 3.19 -2.70 1.90
N THR A 455 3.32 -1.45 2.29
CA THR A 455 3.47 -1.16 3.70
C THR A 455 2.25 -1.77 4.42
N MET A 456 2.31 -1.96 5.73
CA MET A 456 1.11 -1.60 6.47
C MET A 456 1.03 -0.06 6.35
N PRO A 457 0.12 0.55 5.59
CA PRO A 457 -0.34 1.86 5.95
C PRO A 457 -1.57 1.63 6.82
N SER A 458 -1.52 2.22 8.01
CA SER A 458 -2.73 2.81 8.57
C SER A 458 -3.42 3.60 7.45
N THR A 459 -4.61 3.17 7.04
CA THR A 459 -5.60 4.02 6.38
C THR A 459 -6.50 4.60 7.44
N ASP A 460 -5.96 5.17 8.50
CA ASP A 460 -6.82 5.98 9.35
C ASP A 460 -7.19 7.23 8.52
N PRO A 461 -8.47 7.50 8.21
CA PRO A 461 -8.93 8.79 7.67
C PRO A 461 -8.40 9.96 8.51
N GLY A 462 -8.13 9.66 9.78
CA GLY A 462 -6.87 9.93 10.43
C GLY A 462 -5.88 10.92 9.79
N ASP A 463 -4.95 10.41 8.98
CA ASP A 463 -3.74 11.16 8.61
C ASP A 463 -4.00 12.27 7.58
N LEU A 464 -5.11 12.21 6.81
CA LEU A 464 -5.54 13.28 5.90
C LEU A 464 -5.93 14.55 6.66
N HIS A 465 -6.51 14.37 7.85
CA HIS A 465 -6.94 15.46 8.72
C HIS A 465 -5.97 15.69 9.88
N GLY A 466 -4.81 15.03 9.85
CA GLY A 466 -3.75 15.18 10.83
C GLY A 466 -4.04 14.53 12.19
N TRP A 467 -4.78 13.43 12.22
CA TRP A 467 -5.00 12.62 13.42
C TRP A 467 -3.78 11.80 13.86
N SER A 468 -2.68 11.77 13.09
CA SER A 468 -1.46 11.07 13.49
C SER A 468 -1.03 11.53 14.87
N ALA A 469 -0.88 10.61 15.82
CA ALA A 469 -0.43 10.96 17.17
C ALA A 469 1.04 11.43 17.14
N VAL A 470 1.30 12.59 17.73
CA VAL A 470 2.64 13.14 17.95
C VAL A 470 2.83 13.49 19.44
N PRO A 471 4.08 13.45 19.96
CA PRO A 471 4.34 13.84 21.34
C PRO A 471 3.85 15.25 21.64
N LEU A 472 3.13 15.40 22.75
CA LEU A 472 2.66 16.71 23.21
C LEU A 472 3.81 17.62 23.65
N ASP A 473 4.88 17.06 24.24
CA ASP A 473 6.06 17.83 24.62
C ASP A 473 6.89 18.19 23.38
N LEU A 474 6.92 19.47 23.04
CA LEU A 474 7.67 19.96 21.89
C LEU A 474 9.18 19.72 22.01
N LYS A 475 9.74 19.60 23.23
CA LYS A 475 11.15 19.23 23.41
C LYS A 475 11.41 17.79 22.94
N ILE A 476 10.46 16.89 23.19
CA ILE A 476 10.53 15.51 22.67
C ILE A 476 10.38 15.54 21.16
N LEU A 477 9.40 16.29 20.65
CA LEU A 477 9.13 16.39 19.21
C LEU A 477 10.33 16.93 18.41
N LEU A 478 10.99 17.99 18.90
CA LEU A 478 12.14 18.61 18.25
C LEU A 478 13.48 17.96 18.64
N ASN A 479 13.47 16.85 19.39
CA ASN A 479 14.66 16.18 19.92
C ASN A 479 15.61 17.13 20.67
N GLY A 480 15.06 18.06 21.46
CA GLY A 480 15.79 19.05 22.24
C GLY A 480 16.46 20.17 21.42
N LYS A 481 16.25 20.20 20.09
CA LYS A 481 16.79 21.25 19.20
C LYS A 481 15.80 22.41 19.05
N PRO A 482 16.27 23.60 18.63
CA PRO A 482 15.38 24.72 18.28
C PRO A 482 14.49 24.43 17.06
N TYR A 483 14.95 23.55 16.16
CA TYR A 483 14.24 23.06 14.98
C TYR A 483 14.83 21.72 14.53
N ILE A 484 14.05 20.94 13.77
CA ILE A 484 14.49 19.72 13.07
C ILE A 484 15.21 20.10 11.77
N SER A 485 14.61 21.00 10.98
CA SER A 485 15.18 21.55 9.75
C SER A 485 15.25 23.07 9.84
N GLU A 486 16.35 23.66 9.37
CA GLU A 486 16.59 25.10 9.43
C GLU A 486 15.56 25.88 8.61
N PRO A 487 14.86 26.87 9.21
CA PRO A 487 13.84 27.58 8.47
C PRO A 487 14.38 28.45 7.34
N GLN A 488 13.75 28.33 6.17
CA GLN A 488 14.03 29.15 4.99
C GLN A 488 12.94 30.22 4.78
N PRO A 489 13.26 31.36 4.15
CA PRO A 489 12.28 32.41 3.87
C PRO A 489 11.24 31.97 2.84
N ILE A 490 9.95 32.01 3.20
CA ILE A 490 8.79 31.83 2.32
C ILE A 490 8.02 33.15 2.25
N ARG A 491 7.53 33.52 1.06
CA ARG A 491 6.58 34.63 0.92
C ARG A 491 5.14 34.14 0.93
N VAL A 492 4.23 35.00 1.39
CA VAL A 492 2.78 34.77 1.38
C VAL A 492 2.28 34.46 -0.04
N ASP A 493 2.83 35.14 -1.05
CA ASP A 493 2.48 34.91 -2.46
C ASP A 493 2.88 33.51 -2.96
N ASP A 494 3.86 32.89 -2.31
CA ASP A 494 4.27 31.52 -2.61
C ASP A 494 3.37 30.50 -1.94
N ILE A 495 2.47 30.86 -1.01
CA ILE A 495 1.58 29.90 -0.32
C ILE A 495 0.17 30.03 -0.89
N LYS A 496 -0.36 28.92 -1.43
CA LYS A 496 -1.74 28.88 -1.93
C LYS A 496 -2.73 28.64 -0.79
N PHE A 497 -3.52 29.65 -0.46
CA PHE A 497 -4.70 29.47 0.40
C PHE A 497 -5.78 28.66 -0.35
N PRO A 498 -6.35 27.59 0.24
CA PRO A 498 -7.24 26.67 -0.47
C PRO A 498 -8.67 27.21 -0.59
N ILE A 499 -8.83 28.46 -1.06
CA ILE A 499 -10.14 29.11 -1.24
C ILE A 499 -11.00 28.43 -2.31
N ASP A 500 -10.38 27.64 -3.19
CA ASP A 500 -11.08 26.86 -4.21
C ASP A 500 -11.93 25.73 -3.61
N ASP A 501 -11.67 25.35 -2.35
CA ASP A 501 -12.51 24.41 -1.59
C ASP A 501 -13.82 25.09 -1.14
N PRO A 502 -15.00 24.58 -1.51
CA PRO A 502 -16.28 25.23 -1.21
C PRO A 502 -16.58 25.39 0.29
N ILE A 503 -16.08 24.50 1.15
CA ILE A 503 -16.28 24.58 2.59
C ILE A 503 -15.32 25.63 3.15
N VAL A 504 -14.06 25.63 2.72
CA VAL A 504 -13.08 26.67 3.10
C VAL A 504 -13.58 28.04 2.69
N ALA A 505 -14.12 28.20 1.48
CA ALA A 505 -14.67 29.48 1.01
C ALA A 505 -15.78 30.00 1.94
N LYS A 506 -16.75 29.14 2.27
CA LYS A 506 -17.88 29.50 3.15
C LYS A 506 -17.43 29.75 4.59
N VAL A 507 -16.49 28.96 5.12
CA VAL A 507 -15.94 29.17 6.46
C VAL A 507 -15.08 30.43 6.52
N ASN A 508 -14.34 30.75 5.45
CA ASN A 508 -13.61 32.00 5.33
C ASN A 508 -14.57 33.21 5.34
N ASP A 509 -15.69 33.13 4.62
CA ASP A 509 -16.71 34.20 4.63
C ASP A 509 -17.35 34.33 6.01
N TYR A 510 -17.73 33.19 6.63
CA TYR A 510 -18.22 33.15 8.00
C TYR A 510 -17.22 33.78 8.99
N ALA A 511 -15.93 33.46 8.88
CA ALA A 511 -14.89 34.00 9.75
C ALA A 511 -14.74 35.51 9.56
N LYS A 512 -14.78 36.02 8.32
CA LYS A 512 -14.75 37.47 8.05
C LYS A 512 -15.97 38.21 8.61
N GLU A 513 -17.13 37.58 8.62
CA GLU A 513 -18.38 38.16 9.14
C GLU A 513 -18.45 38.15 10.67
N ASN A 514 -17.90 37.13 11.32
CA ASN A 514 -18.11 36.87 12.75
C ASN A 514 -16.90 37.18 13.63
N LEU A 515 -15.68 37.19 13.08
CA LEU A 515 -14.47 37.51 13.83
C LEU A 515 -14.12 39.00 13.72
N SER A 516 -13.46 39.53 14.76
CA SER A 516 -12.88 40.86 14.68
C SER A 516 -11.76 40.90 13.63
N GLY A 517 -11.50 42.06 13.03
CA GLY A 517 -10.39 42.21 12.07
C GLY A 517 -9.03 41.73 12.61
N PRO A 518 -8.63 42.08 13.85
CA PRO A 518 -7.44 41.51 14.49
C PRO A 518 -7.47 39.98 14.63
N THR A 519 -8.59 39.39 15.05
CA THR A 519 -8.75 37.93 15.19
C THR A 519 -8.68 37.20 13.85
N PHE A 520 -9.36 37.71 12.82
CA PHE A 520 -9.27 37.14 11.47
C PHE A 520 -7.83 37.19 10.94
N ASN A 521 -7.14 38.33 11.13
CA ASN A 521 -5.74 38.44 10.73
C ASN A 521 -4.84 37.47 11.50
N HIS A 522 -5.10 37.22 12.79
CA HIS A 522 -4.40 36.19 13.56
C HIS A 522 -4.60 34.80 12.93
N CYS A 523 -5.84 34.40 12.65
CA CYS A 523 -6.14 33.13 11.96
C CYS A 523 -5.36 32.98 10.64
N MET A 524 -5.25 34.06 9.86
CA MET A 524 -4.48 34.05 8.63
C MET A 524 -2.97 33.94 8.89
N ARG A 525 -2.40 34.68 9.86
CA ARG A 525 -0.98 34.53 10.23
C ARG A 525 -0.66 33.10 10.66
N VAL A 526 -1.49 32.50 11.51
CA VAL A 526 -1.36 31.11 11.96
C VAL A 526 -1.36 30.15 10.76
N PHE A 527 -2.27 30.32 9.80
CA PHE A 527 -2.26 29.52 8.57
C PHE A 527 -0.94 29.67 7.80
N TYR A 528 -0.47 30.89 7.54
CA TYR A 528 0.73 31.13 6.75
C TYR A 528 2.06 30.79 7.45
N TYR A 529 2.08 30.71 8.78
CA TYR A 529 3.21 30.11 9.50
C TYR A 529 3.24 28.58 9.38
N CYS A 530 2.07 27.94 9.25
CA CYS A 530 1.95 26.51 9.07
C CYS A 530 2.15 26.06 7.62
N ALA A 531 1.51 26.73 6.65
CA ALA A 531 1.20 26.18 5.34
C ALA A 531 2.42 26.08 4.40
N PRO A 532 2.50 25.02 3.58
CA PRO A 532 3.64 24.79 2.69
C PRO A 532 3.59 25.74 1.49
N PRO A 533 4.72 26.00 0.80
CA PRO A 533 4.70 26.73 -0.47
C PRO A 533 3.92 25.97 -1.54
N CYS A 534 3.36 26.71 -2.49
CA CYS A 534 2.74 26.25 -3.71
C CYS A 534 3.83 25.80 -4.68
N SER A 535 3.74 24.58 -5.17
CA SER A 535 4.63 24.08 -6.23
C SER A 535 4.27 24.72 -7.58
N GLN A 536 4.69 25.96 -7.83
CA GLN A 536 4.69 26.54 -9.18
C GLN A 536 5.99 26.18 -9.92
N SER A 537 5.85 25.38 -10.98
CA SER A 537 6.78 25.16 -12.11
C SER A 537 8.27 25.47 -11.90
N LEU A 538 9.09 24.44 -11.64
CA LEU A 538 10.49 24.43 -12.08
C LEU A 538 10.58 23.79 -13.48
N LEU A 539 10.03 24.47 -14.49
CA LEU A 539 10.46 24.29 -15.89
C LEU A 539 11.44 25.42 -16.18
N PRO A 540 12.75 25.18 -16.31
CA PRO A 540 13.63 26.19 -16.87
C PRO A 540 13.32 26.31 -18.36
N MET A 541 13.03 27.53 -18.81
CA MET A 541 13.08 27.89 -20.22
C MET A 541 14.44 27.44 -20.80
N LEU A 542 14.44 26.51 -21.75
CA LEU A 542 15.64 26.12 -22.50
C LEU A 542 16.11 27.28 -23.38
N PRO A 543 17.34 27.80 -23.23
CA PRO A 543 18.02 28.46 -24.33
C PRO A 543 18.61 27.39 -25.27
N GLN A 544 18.64 27.72 -26.55
CA GLN A 544 19.09 26.90 -27.66
C GLN A 544 20.52 26.33 -27.46
N ARG A 545 20.74 25.08 -27.89
CA ARG A 545 22.01 24.31 -27.91
C ARG A 545 23.22 25.06 -28.54
N PRO A 546 24.48 24.56 -28.44
CA PRO A 546 25.05 23.52 -27.56
C PRO A 546 26.49 23.81 -27.00
N ALA A 547 26.84 23.33 -25.79
CA ALA A 547 28.21 22.95 -25.38
C ALA A 547 28.19 22.19 -24.03
N PRO A 548 29.14 21.29 -23.74
CA PRO A 548 28.96 20.21 -22.77
C PRO A 548 29.28 20.64 -21.34
N TYR A 549 28.30 20.60 -20.42
CA TYR A 549 28.50 20.95 -19.02
C TYR A 549 28.65 19.71 -18.11
N ARG A 550 29.54 19.88 -17.12
CA ARG A 550 30.15 18.88 -16.24
C ARG A 550 29.25 18.45 -15.08
N LEU A 551 29.70 17.41 -14.39
CA LEU A 551 29.01 16.60 -13.40
C LEU A 551 29.09 17.14 -11.96
N THR A 552 29.05 18.46 -11.74
CA THR A 552 29.17 19.06 -10.38
C THR A 552 28.05 20.01 -9.94
N ASP A 553 27.02 20.24 -10.77
CA ASP A 553 25.90 21.10 -10.38
C ASP A 553 24.65 20.24 -10.13
N TYR A 554 24.54 19.67 -8.93
CA TYR A 554 23.22 19.31 -8.39
C TYR A 554 22.60 20.61 -7.87
N PRO A 555 21.36 20.98 -8.26
CA PRO A 555 20.68 22.07 -7.59
C PRO A 555 20.47 21.67 -6.12
N THR A 556 20.91 22.56 -5.23
CA THR A 556 20.57 22.59 -3.81
C THR A 556 19.04 22.52 -3.62
N PRO A 557 18.54 21.92 -2.53
CA PRO A 557 17.13 21.88 -2.22
C PRO A 557 16.65 23.27 -1.75
N ASP A 558 16.60 24.23 -2.67
CA ASP A 558 16.09 25.59 -2.42
C ASP A 558 14.58 25.64 -2.69
N ALA A 559 13.83 24.75 -2.04
CA ALA A 559 12.40 24.95 -1.84
C ALA A 559 12.22 25.50 -0.43
N ALA A 560 11.79 26.75 -0.31
CA ALA A 560 11.51 27.38 0.97
C ALA A 560 10.41 26.60 1.71
N MET A 561 10.56 26.32 3.01
CA MET A 561 9.66 25.43 3.77
C MET A 561 8.96 26.21 4.91
N ALA A 562 7.74 25.85 5.32
CA ALA A 562 6.99 26.39 6.47
C ALA A 562 7.02 25.41 7.65
N ILE A 563 6.43 25.73 8.83
CA ILE A 563 6.49 24.84 10.02
C ILE A 563 6.07 23.41 9.68
N LEU A 564 4.99 23.24 8.91
CA LEU A 564 4.48 21.95 8.45
C LEU A 564 5.58 21.12 7.76
N THR A 565 6.18 21.68 6.73
CA THR A 565 7.16 20.98 5.89
C THR A 565 8.56 20.87 6.51
N GLN A 566 8.93 21.79 7.40
CA GLN A 566 10.25 21.79 8.04
C GLN A 566 10.32 20.84 9.24
N GLN A 567 9.28 20.86 10.07
CA GLN A 567 9.26 20.18 11.36
C GLN A 567 8.46 18.87 11.30
N PHE A 568 7.64 18.68 10.27
CA PHE A 568 6.84 17.47 10.07
C PHE A 568 6.88 16.96 8.63
N PRO A 569 8.07 16.76 8.02
CA PRO A 569 8.21 16.44 6.61
C PRO A 569 7.46 15.15 6.20
N THR A 570 7.30 14.19 7.13
CA THR A 570 6.58 12.93 6.88
C THR A 570 5.06 13.12 6.86
N GLN A 571 4.52 13.93 7.76
CA GLN A 571 3.07 14.18 7.89
C GLN A 571 2.60 15.33 6.97
N ALA A 572 3.49 16.22 6.57
CA ALA A 572 3.23 17.35 5.67
C ALA A 572 2.66 16.95 4.31
N ALA A 573 3.07 15.78 3.80
CA ALA A 573 2.60 15.26 2.52
C ALA A 573 1.17 14.71 2.57
N LEU A 574 0.63 14.47 3.78
CA LEU A 574 -0.67 13.82 3.99
C LEU A 574 -1.75 14.80 4.44
N LEU A 575 -1.39 15.88 5.14
CA LEU A 575 -2.35 16.85 5.67
C LEU A 575 -3.05 17.64 4.56
N SER A 576 -4.37 17.56 4.53
CA SER A 576 -5.23 18.35 3.66
C SER A 576 -5.07 19.85 3.95
N PRO A 577 -4.66 20.67 2.96
CA PRO A 577 -4.60 22.13 3.12
C PRO A 577 -5.95 22.72 3.53
N SER A 578 -7.06 22.17 3.04
CA SER A 578 -8.40 22.58 3.44
C SER A 578 -8.64 22.35 4.93
N THR A 579 -8.24 21.19 5.46
CA THR A 579 -8.42 20.89 6.89
C THR A 579 -7.60 21.83 7.77
N LEU A 580 -6.34 22.10 7.37
CA LEU A 580 -5.50 23.10 8.04
C LEU A 580 -6.15 24.48 8.01
N ALA A 581 -6.65 24.92 6.85
CA ALA A 581 -7.33 26.20 6.71
C ALA A 581 -8.57 26.31 7.61
N LEU A 582 -9.40 25.26 7.66
CA LEU A 582 -10.59 25.23 8.51
C LEU A 582 -10.24 25.32 10.01
N ALA A 583 -9.23 24.58 10.45
CA ALA A 583 -8.75 24.65 11.84
C ALA A 583 -8.20 26.04 12.17
N CYS A 584 -7.36 26.62 11.31
CA CYS A 584 -6.82 27.97 11.51
C CYS A 584 -7.92 29.05 11.50
N LEU A 585 -8.93 28.96 10.64
CA LEU A 585 -10.01 29.95 10.56
C LEU A 585 -10.96 29.90 11.76
N LEU A 586 -11.12 28.73 12.40
CA LEU A 586 -12.15 28.52 13.42
C LEU A 586 -11.64 28.42 14.85
N HIS A 587 -10.32 28.31 15.09
CA HIS A 587 -9.81 28.03 16.43
C HIS A 587 -10.18 29.02 17.53
N ASP A 588 -10.38 30.30 17.17
CA ASP A 588 -10.80 31.35 18.10
C ASP A 588 -12.30 31.69 18.01
N VAL A 589 -13.11 30.92 17.26
CA VAL A 589 -14.54 31.23 17.08
C VAL A 589 -15.31 31.26 18.41
N GLY A 590 -14.85 30.52 19.42
CA GLY A 590 -15.43 30.52 20.77
C GLY A 590 -15.27 31.86 21.52
N LEU A 591 -14.29 32.69 21.13
CA LEU A 591 -13.96 33.96 21.81
C LEU A 591 -14.76 35.16 21.29
N THR A 592 -15.65 34.99 20.31
CA THR A 592 -16.54 36.10 19.93
C THR A 592 -17.41 36.50 21.12
N PRO A 593 -17.73 37.79 21.32
CA PRO A 593 -18.53 38.22 22.47
C PRO A 593 -19.89 37.51 22.58
N ALA A 594 -20.47 37.11 21.44
CA ALA A 594 -21.73 36.36 21.40
C ALA A 594 -21.52 34.90 21.87
N ASN A 595 -20.52 34.20 21.34
CA ASN A 595 -20.25 32.79 21.68
C ASN A 595 -19.71 32.64 23.10
N MET A 596 -18.88 33.58 23.55
CA MET A 596 -18.32 33.58 24.90
C MET A 596 -19.43 33.60 25.97
N ARG A 597 -20.50 34.38 25.75
CA ARG A 597 -21.60 34.57 26.72
C ARG A 597 -22.76 33.59 26.54
N SER A 598 -22.81 32.85 25.43
CA SER A 598 -23.90 31.91 25.14
C SER A 598 -23.84 30.62 25.97
N THR A 599 -22.69 30.34 26.59
CA THR A 599 -22.42 29.09 27.29
C THR A 599 -21.55 29.28 28.54
N ARG A 600 -21.52 28.26 29.40
CA ARG A 600 -20.60 28.15 30.54
C ARG A 600 -19.36 27.30 30.25
N LEU A 601 -19.30 26.68 29.08
CA LEU A 601 -18.12 25.93 28.63
C LEU A 601 -16.98 26.89 28.27
N SER A 602 -15.74 26.46 28.49
CA SER A 602 -14.56 27.18 28.00
C SER A 602 -14.63 27.36 26.48
N PHE A 603 -14.05 28.45 25.98
CA PHE A 603 -14.14 28.82 24.56
C PHE A 603 -13.62 27.72 23.62
N GLU A 604 -12.65 26.91 24.03
CA GLU A 604 -12.08 25.82 23.24
C GLU A 604 -13.14 24.76 22.95
N TYR A 605 -13.84 24.32 24.00
CA TYR A 605 -14.90 23.31 23.88
C TYR A 605 -16.10 23.87 23.12
N HIS A 606 -16.51 25.10 23.42
CA HIS A 606 -17.64 25.71 22.71
C HIS A 606 -17.34 25.99 21.25
N GLY A 607 -16.14 26.52 20.96
CA GLY A 607 -15.65 26.77 19.62
C GLY A 607 -15.54 25.48 18.81
N ALA A 608 -15.05 24.39 19.42
CA ALA A 608 -15.02 23.07 18.80
C ALA A 608 -16.42 22.54 18.45
N PHE A 609 -17.42 22.72 19.32
CA PHE A 609 -18.81 22.35 18.99
C PHE A 609 -19.39 23.18 17.86
N LEU A 610 -19.10 24.48 17.82
CA LEU A 610 -19.50 25.36 16.71
C LEU A 610 -18.83 24.95 15.40
N ALA A 611 -17.53 24.61 15.44
CA ALA A 611 -16.78 24.18 14.28
C ALA A 611 -17.26 22.81 13.76
N LEU A 612 -17.54 21.86 14.65
CA LEU A 612 -18.06 20.54 14.32
C LEU A 612 -19.44 20.64 13.61
N ASP A 613 -20.34 21.49 14.15
CA ASP A 613 -21.65 21.75 13.54
C ASP A 613 -21.54 22.51 12.22
N LEU A 614 -20.69 23.54 12.16
CA LEU A 614 -20.51 24.35 10.95
C LEU A 614 -19.89 23.54 9.81
N VAL A 615 -18.72 22.93 10.04
CA VAL A 615 -17.99 22.17 9.02
C VAL A 615 -18.76 20.91 8.64
N GLY A 616 -19.22 20.13 9.63
CA GLY A 616 -19.93 18.88 9.41
C GLY A 616 -21.39 19.11 8.99
N ALA A 617 -22.26 19.44 9.96
CA ALA A 617 -23.70 19.40 9.78
C ALA A 617 -24.25 20.47 8.80
N LYS A 618 -23.73 21.69 8.83
CA LYS A 618 -24.24 22.81 8.01
C LYS A 618 -23.64 22.88 6.61
N LEU A 619 -22.35 22.60 6.49
CA LEU A 619 -21.62 22.73 5.23
C LEU A 619 -21.38 21.40 4.51
N GLY A 620 -21.64 20.27 5.16
CA GLY A 620 -21.55 18.93 4.57
C GLY A 620 -20.12 18.42 4.44
N GLY A 621 -19.20 18.86 5.31
CA GLY A 621 -17.83 18.37 5.38
C GLY A 621 -17.74 16.95 5.89
N GLU A 622 -16.62 16.29 5.58
CA GLU A 622 -16.35 14.93 6.05
C GLU A 622 -16.35 14.88 7.60
N PRO A 623 -17.01 13.90 8.24
CA PRO A 623 -17.02 13.79 9.70
C PRO A 623 -15.61 13.80 10.31
N ALA A 624 -14.68 13.04 9.74
CA ALA A 624 -13.29 12.99 10.21
C ALA A 624 -12.57 14.35 10.09
N GLN A 625 -12.94 15.18 9.11
CA GLN A 625 -12.44 16.54 8.96
C GLN A 625 -13.00 17.47 10.03
N ALA A 626 -14.31 17.43 10.23
CA ALA A 626 -15.00 18.27 11.20
C ALA A 626 -14.58 17.92 12.63
N GLU A 627 -14.41 16.64 12.93
CA GLU A 627 -13.89 16.12 14.19
C GLU A 627 -12.42 16.48 14.40
N ALA A 628 -11.57 16.42 13.36
CA ALA A 628 -10.16 16.81 13.48
C ALA A 628 -10.01 18.31 13.75
N VAL A 629 -10.81 19.12 13.05
CA VAL A 629 -10.90 20.57 13.31
C VAL A 629 -11.33 20.78 14.76
N ALA A 630 -12.42 20.14 15.21
CA ALA A 630 -12.90 20.29 16.58
C ALA A 630 -11.86 19.84 17.63
N GLU A 631 -11.17 18.72 17.41
CA GLU A 631 -10.12 18.21 18.31
C GLU A 631 -8.93 19.15 18.38
N ALA A 632 -8.46 19.65 17.23
CA ALA A 632 -7.38 20.62 17.17
C ALA A 632 -7.76 21.91 17.92
N ILE A 633 -9.01 22.37 17.80
CA ILE A 633 -9.51 23.52 18.57
C ILE A 633 -9.52 23.23 20.08
N ILE A 634 -9.89 22.02 20.50
CA ILE A 634 -9.85 21.68 21.93
C ILE A 634 -8.41 21.65 22.46
N ARG A 635 -7.47 21.10 21.69
CA ARG A 635 -6.12 20.81 22.17
C ARG A 635 -5.09 21.89 21.86
N HIS A 636 -5.38 22.89 21.03
CA HIS A 636 -4.37 23.90 20.67
C HIS A 636 -3.89 24.75 21.85
N THR A 637 -4.64 24.81 22.95
CA THR A 637 -4.25 25.48 24.20
C THR A 637 -3.78 24.51 25.29
N ASP A 638 -3.84 23.19 25.04
CA ASP A 638 -3.44 22.16 26.01
C ASP A 638 -1.91 22.00 26.00
N ILE A 639 -1.20 22.89 26.69
CA ILE A 639 0.26 22.87 26.75
C ILE A 639 0.70 21.91 27.86
N GLY A 640 1.18 20.72 27.49
CA GLY A 640 1.63 19.70 28.45
C GLY A 640 3.04 19.17 28.17
N THR A 641 3.59 18.44 29.15
CA THR A 641 4.93 17.81 29.05
C THR A 641 4.88 16.29 28.99
N SER A 642 3.68 15.69 28.95
CA SER A 642 3.48 14.25 28.89
C SER A 642 2.23 13.89 28.09
N GLY A 643 2.27 12.81 27.32
CA GLY A 643 1.15 12.32 26.53
C GLY A 643 1.31 12.58 25.03
N GLN A 644 0.21 12.37 24.30
CA GLN A 644 0.13 12.52 22.84
C GLN A 644 -0.97 13.53 22.48
N ILE A 645 -0.84 14.11 21.30
CA ILE A 645 -1.80 15.01 20.66
C ILE A 645 -1.87 14.66 19.17
N THR A 646 -2.96 15.04 18.50
CA THR A 646 -3.03 14.92 17.04
C THR A 646 -1.99 15.82 16.38
N PHE A 647 -1.51 15.40 15.22
CA PHE A 647 -0.58 16.17 14.43
C PHE A 647 -1.13 17.54 14.03
N LEU A 648 -2.40 17.62 13.61
CA LEU A 648 -3.08 18.89 13.32
C LEU A 648 -3.15 19.77 14.58
N GLY A 649 -3.49 19.19 15.74
CA GLY A 649 -3.51 19.89 17.02
C GLY A 649 -2.13 20.44 17.41
N GLN A 650 -1.06 19.66 17.25
CA GLN A 650 0.30 20.11 17.54
C GLN A 650 0.76 21.23 16.60
N LEU A 651 0.44 21.11 15.31
CA LEU A 651 0.79 22.13 14.31
C LEU A 651 0.09 23.45 14.62
N LEU A 652 -1.20 23.40 14.94
CA LEU A 652 -2.00 24.56 15.33
C LEU A 652 -1.47 25.17 16.65
N GLN A 653 -1.18 24.34 17.65
CA GLN A 653 -0.63 24.76 18.94
C GLN A 653 0.70 25.51 18.79
N VAL A 654 1.65 24.95 18.01
CA VAL A 654 2.97 25.59 17.84
C VAL A 654 2.85 26.93 17.14
N ALA A 655 1.99 27.04 16.12
CA ALA A 655 1.81 28.27 15.37
C ALA A 655 1.08 29.37 16.15
N THR A 656 0.08 29.02 16.97
CA THR A 656 -0.61 29.99 17.83
C THR A 656 0.29 30.49 18.94
N ILE A 657 1.10 29.61 19.56
CA ILE A 657 2.12 30.01 20.55
C ILE A 657 3.15 30.94 19.92
N HIS A 658 3.64 30.60 18.73
CA HIS A 658 4.58 31.44 17.98
C HIS A 658 4.00 32.84 17.72
N ASP A 659 2.76 32.94 17.24
CA ASP A 659 2.16 34.23 16.93
C ASP A 659 1.79 35.04 18.19
N ASN A 660 1.31 34.39 19.26
CA ASN A 660 0.78 35.07 20.44
C ASN A 660 1.88 35.54 21.40
N VAL A 661 2.83 34.67 21.73
CA VAL A 661 3.84 34.95 22.76
C VAL A 661 5.27 35.01 22.22
N GLY A 662 5.48 34.69 20.94
CA GLY A 662 6.80 34.77 20.30
C GLY A 662 7.74 33.61 20.64
N ASP A 663 7.22 32.59 21.33
CA ASP A 663 7.97 31.39 21.65
C ASP A 663 8.28 30.59 20.38
N HIS A 664 9.34 29.77 20.46
CA HIS A 664 9.84 29.00 19.33
C HIS A 664 10.15 29.88 18.10
N ALA A 665 10.69 31.09 18.34
CA ALA A 665 11.07 32.06 17.31
C ALA A 665 11.95 31.47 16.18
N ALA A 666 12.76 30.46 16.52
CA ALA A 666 13.64 29.76 15.60
C ALA A 666 12.93 28.81 14.62
N LEU A 667 11.61 28.64 14.69
CA LEU A 667 10.83 27.80 13.76
C LEU A 667 10.35 28.53 12.51
N VAL A 668 10.39 29.86 12.49
CA VAL A 668 9.92 30.67 11.35
C VAL A 668 11.01 31.68 10.99
N HIS A 669 11.42 31.67 9.72
CA HIS A 669 12.42 32.60 9.22
C HIS A 669 11.94 34.05 9.35
N GLU A 670 12.84 34.99 9.67
CA GLU A 670 12.49 36.38 9.93
C GLU A 670 11.79 37.05 8.73
N ASP A 671 12.26 36.83 7.50
CA ASP A 671 11.64 37.41 6.31
C ASP A 671 10.22 36.86 6.07
N THR A 672 9.96 35.58 6.35
CA THR A 672 8.60 35.00 6.32
C THR A 672 7.72 35.73 7.33
N ARG A 673 8.22 35.91 8.56
CA ARG A 673 7.49 36.63 9.61
C ARG A 673 7.20 38.07 9.20
N ARG A 674 8.16 38.76 8.60
CA ARG A 674 8.00 40.14 8.12
C ARG A 674 6.94 40.24 7.03
N ASP A 675 6.95 39.33 6.05
CA ASP A 675 5.98 39.32 4.95
C ASP A 675 4.57 38.98 5.44
N VAL A 676 4.44 37.95 6.29
CA VAL A 676 3.17 37.54 6.91
C VAL A 676 2.57 38.67 7.75
N ASN A 677 3.34 39.33 8.63
CA ASN A 677 2.83 40.48 9.40
C ASN A 677 2.55 41.72 8.52
N GLY A 678 3.27 41.88 7.41
CA GLY A 678 3.01 42.94 6.43
C GLY A 678 1.69 42.76 5.67
N ARG A 679 1.30 41.51 5.39
CA ARG A 679 0.03 41.18 4.71
C ARG A 679 -1.14 41.07 5.68
N PHE A 680 -0.90 40.54 6.88
CA PHE A 680 -1.91 40.31 7.90
C PHE A 680 -1.53 41.04 9.20
N SER A 681 -1.63 42.38 9.16
CA SER A 681 -1.30 43.28 10.26
C SER A 681 -1.91 42.83 11.59
N ARG A 682 -1.16 42.99 12.69
CA ARG A 682 -1.58 42.58 14.03
C ARG A 682 -2.69 43.46 14.59
N ARG A 683 -2.68 44.76 14.30
CA ARG A 683 -3.75 45.70 14.68
C ARG A 683 -4.04 45.71 16.19
N GLY A 684 -2.99 45.73 17.01
CA GLY A 684 -3.02 45.67 18.47
C GLY A 684 -3.42 44.31 19.01
N TRP A 685 -3.12 43.24 18.26
CA TRP A 685 -3.54 41.86 18.56
C TRP A 685 -3.22 41.45 19.99
N ASN A 686 -2.01 41.70 20.48
CA ASN A 686 -1.60 41.20 21.79
C ASN A 686 -2.46 41.79 22.92
N ARG A 687 -2.80 43.09 22.81
CA ARG A 687 -3.72 43.73 23.74
C ARG A 687 -5.16 43.24 23.55
N CYS A 688 -5.63 43.22 22.30
CA CYS A 688 -7.00 42.81 21.95
C CYS A 688 -7.31 41.39 22.44
N PHE A 689 -6.40 40.44 22.20
CA PHE A 689 -6.57 39.07 22.63
C PHE A 689 -6.36 38.92 24.14
N GLY A 690 -5.37 39.62 24.73
CA GLY A 690 -5.19 39.66 26.19
C GLY A 690 -6.45 40.11 26.94
N ASP A 691 -7.10 41.18 26.47
CA ASP A 691 -8.37 41.67 27.02
C ASP A 691 -9.51 40.65 26.83
N THR A 692 -9.54 39.96 25.69
CA THR A 692 -10.56 38.93 25.37
C THR A 692 -10.40 37.70 26.27
N ILE A 693 -9.17 37.24 26.49
CA ILE A 693 -8.84 36.17 27.43
C ILE A 693 -9.18 36.57 28.86
N GLY A 694 -8.87 37.81 29.25
CA GLY A 694 -9.24 38.36 30.55
C GLY A 694 -10.75 38.34 30.79
N GLU A 695 -11.54 38.70 29.78
CA GLU A 695 -13.01 38.63 29.85
C GLU A 695 -13.52 37.18 29.93
N GLU A 696 -12.96 36.24 29.16
CA GLU A 696 -13.31 34.81 29.25
C GLU A 696 -13.05 34.28 30.66
N LEU A 697 -11.87 34.57 31.25
CA LEU A 697 -11.51 34.14 32.60
C LEU A 697 -12.39 34.81 33.68
N ARG A 698 -12.81 36.07 33.45
CA ARG A 698 -13.73 36.77 34.35
C ARG A 698 -15.13 36.15 34.34
N LEU A 699 -15.62 35.77 33.16
CA LEU A 699 -16.94 35.14 33.00
C LEU A 699 -16.93 33.67 33.42
N LYS A 700 -15.80 32.98 33.17
CA LYS A 700 -15.63 31.54 33.37
C LYS A 700 -14.30 31.30 34.09
N PRO A 701 -14.27 31.49 35.43
CA PRO A 701 -13.05 31.30 36.23
C PRO A 701 -12.56 29.85 36.30
N TRP A 702 -13.31 28.90 35.74
CA TRP A 702 -12.94 27.49 35.56
C TRP A 702 -12.51 27.17 34.11
N ALA A 703 -12.39 28.17 33.23
CA ALA A 703 -12.04 27.93 31.83
C ALA A 703 -10.69 27.21 31.71
N HIS A 704 -10.53 26.44 30.64
CA HIS A 704 -9.36 25.59 30.43
C HIS A 704 -8.06 26.42 30.35
N LEU A 705 -8.13 27.63 29.77
CA LEU A 705 -7.09 28.67 29.79
C LEU A 705 -6.46 28.97 31.16
N THR A 706 -7.14 28.72 32.28
CA THR A 706 -6.58 28.98 33.62
C THR A 706 -5.27 28.23 33.87
N PHE A 707 -5.06 27.11 33.18
CA PHE A 707 -3.82 26.33 33.26
C PHE A 707 -2.60 27.06 32.66
N LEU A 708 -2.81 28.02 31.74
CA LEU A 708 -1.73 28.75 31.07
C LEU A 708 -1.05 29.82 31.94
N GLY A 709 -1.60 30.09 33.13
CA GLY A 709 -1.07 31.09 34.06
C GLY A 709 -1.20 32.52 33.51
N ASP A 710 -0.14 33.32 33.62
CA ASP A 710 -0.09 34.70 33.10
C ASP A 710 0.17 34.75 31.58
N PHE A 711 -0.71 34.09 30.81
CA PHE A 711 -0.61 34.06 29.35
C PHE A 711 -0.75 35.45 28.74
N ALA A 712 -1.67 36.27 29.27
CA ALA A 712 -1.88 37.65 28.81
C ALA A 712 -0.62 38.52 29.02
N GLY A 713 0.08 38.38 30.16
CA GLY A 713 1.37 39.04 30.39
C GLY A 713 2.42 38.62 29.37
N LYS A 714 2.57 37.31 29.11
CA LYS A 714 3.51 36.79 28.11
C LYS A 714 3.25 37.32 26.69
N MET A 715 1.99 37.53 26.32
CA MET A 715 1.66 38.12 25.02
C MET A 715 2.11 39.57 24.91
N LEU A 716 1.96 40.36 25.98
CA LEU A 716 2.45 41.75 26.01
C LEU A 716 3.99 41.83 25.92
N GLU A 717 4.69 40.76 26.31
CA GLU A 717 6.15 40.63 26.23
C GLU A 717 6.65 40.01 24.91
N ASN A 718 5.75 39.73 23.95
CA ASN A 718 6.10 39.11 22.67
C ASN A 718 7.00 40.02 21.82
N LYS A 719 8.30 39.77 21.87
CA LYS A 719 9.32 40.51 21.09
C LYS A 719 9.17 40.36 19.59
N LEU A 720 8.58 39.27 19.11
CA LEU A 720 8.37 39.06 17.67
C LEU A 720 7.28 39.98 17.11
N ALA A 721 6.43 40.52 17.98
CA ALA A 721 5.36 41.45 17.65
C ALA A 721 5.81 42.92 17.65
N GLU A 722 6.99 43.23 18.20
CA GLU A 722 7.53 44.60 18.25
C GLU A 722 7.65 45.20 16.84
N GLY A 723 7.04 46.37 16.63
CA GLY A 723 6.98 47.05 15.33
C GLY A 723 5.86 46.59 14.40
N TYR A 724 5.07 45.57 14.78
CA TYR A 724 3.91 45.08 14.02
C TYR A 724 2.58 45.19 14.78
N GLU A 725 2.62 45.37 16.11
CA GLU A 725 1.45 45.60 16.99
C GLU A 725 0.64 46.84 16.59
#